data_AF-G6XGW7-F1
#
_entry.id   AF-G6XGW7-F1
#
_cell.length_a   1.000
_cell.length_b   1.000
_cell.length_c   1.000
_cell.angle_alpha   90.00
_cell.angle_beta   90.00
_cell.angle_gamma   90.00
#
_symmetry.space_group_name_H-M   'P 1'
#
loop_
_entity.id
_entity.type
_entity.pdbx_description
1 polymer ?
#
loop_
_entity_poly.entity_id
_entity_poly.type
_entity_poly.pdbx_seq_one_letter_code
_entity_poly.pdbx_strand_id
1 'polypeptide(L)'
;MSADEIVDPNQSPASSRRRIFQILGPIIGVLLVIATITILSLHNYQTTRKGAIALSNDLLRSQQRYVTQEVRDYLVPASNGALIAEDMLRGPLTDQTPNTFMLYGRSVLTHMAQVDSFYIANDQGQFWMVTRHGQGGFEETHFTTENGKQIYRHNYVDSNGKFTGTGMDPASGYDVRTRDWFKKAIKREHDTGRELHWTDPYPYISTHQFILTASIAFPGQDGHTTVFAINISLNQMTDFLNHLQVGRSGQAVIVDLHGHVIAGHNLRTSAGDTNFDPSTIQLDPKTQPVFTRALNMFLVKGPQTGLVREGGRNYVTIASVLPFVHRRWVLLLNAPEDDFADFAVTVRRQNIGFSLLVIGLASVLAIALIAQGRHVERLRKRMNRDRAQVREENVTVQAIASTPDLFDPTHDAPVLTEALAVRTGSRRASLWRLLSEGDRLICEDAFDAARDVHSTGMEISRSENGKLFDAVTEGHVLSIANASQDDRVQTFQRTVMRTVGADRLFLQPVVYGHQVVGAIVLENPTVVETMEHIVAFVASIVALRFSYAYDEMGDGQGKTFSLTQSSQKTRFDEGFLLEPGEEQKTQGEAGHPDGVLPAGVYPQVPVMVISFDDPYGSNRDSIVRAMKVVSTLSQDIQRIADEKNLFSVQVVSNRVVLVGGISQTPDTEAALRLADAAVSIREVCLSTLAAADIDPVFRIGLDVGPVMASMLGTNPAIFNVWGEAINVAELLTASAPDAGTIQVSEHAYALLREHFLFRPRGMFYLPSSGTTRSFVLAGRR
;
A
#
# COMPACT_ATOMS: atom_id res chain seq x y z
N MET A 1 40.76 10.89 -2.94
CA MET A 1 39.73 11.33 -3.91
C MET A 1 38.92 10.09 -4.28
N SER A 2 37.60 10.19 -4.15
CA SER A 2 36.64 9.08 -4.14
C SER A 2 36.51 8.37 -5.49
N ALA A 3 36.70 7.06 -5.47
CA ALA A 3 36.29 6.14 -6.52
C ALA A 3 34.87 5.68 -6.22
N ASP A 4 33.88 6.32 -6.86
CA ASP A 4 32.48 5.86 -6.86
C ASP A 4 31.84 6.26 -8.20
N GLU A 5 32.15 5.51 -9.26
CA GLU A 5 31.27 5.43 -10.44
C GLU A 5 31.54 4.11 -11.19
N ILE A 6 31.17 2.98 -10.56
CA ILE A 6 30.97 1.73 -11.29
C ILE A 6 29.49 1.69 -11.70
N VAL A 7 29.22 2.18 -12.91
CA VAL A 7 27.91 2.05 -13.55
C VAL A 7 27.77 0.63 -14.07
N ASP A 8 26.86 -0.14 -13.45
CA ASP A 8 26.45 -1.48 -13.90
C ASP A 8 25.77 -1.41 -15.30
N PRO A 9 26.36 -1.99 -16.35
CA PRO A 9 25.85 -1.91 -17.72
C PRO A 9 24.55 -2.70 -17.96
N ASN A 10 24.02 -3.41 -16.96
CA ASN A 10 22.73 -4.11 -17.05
C ASN A 10 21.50 -3.28 -16.64
N GLN A 11 21.67 -2.05 -16.16
CA GLN A 11 20.54 -1.19 -15.82
C GLN A 11 20.02 -0.42 -17.03
N SER A 12 19.26 -1.10 -17.89
CA SER A 12 18.59 -0.42 -19.01
C SER A 12 17.47 0.52 -18.50
N PRO A 13 17.34 1.73 -19.07
CA PRO A 13 16.29 2.71 -18.71
C PRO A 13 14.87 2.22 -19.01
N ALA A 14 14.71 1.06 -19.67
CA ALA A 14 13.42 0.42 -19.89
C ALA A 14 12.82 -0.21 -18.61
N SER A 15 13.64 -0.49 -17.59
CA SER A 15 13.18 -1.09 -16.32
C SER A 15 12.42 -0.09 -15.43
N SER A 16 12.86 1.16 -15.35
CA SER A 16 12.20 2.23 -14.59
C SER A 16 10.86 2.66 -15.20
N ARG A 17 10.78 2.76 -16.54
CA ARG A 17 9.51 3.08 -17.23
C ARG A 17 8.44 2.00 -17.02
N ARG A 18 8.83 0.71 -17.00
CA ARG A 18 7.91 -0.40 -16.71
C ARG A 18 7.37 -0.37 -15.28
N ARG A 19 8.19 0.01 -14.30
CA ARG A 19 7.77 0.17 -12.89
C ARG A 19 6.77 1.30 -12.72
N ILE A 20 7.02 2.44 -13.36
CA ILE A 20 6.10 3.58 -13.34
C ILE A 20 4.77 3.18 -14.00
N PHE A 21 4.79 2.56 -15.18
CA PHE A 21 3.56 2.11 -15.85
C PHE A 21 2.76 1.07 -15.07
N GLN A 22 3.40 0.20 -14.29
CA GLN A 22 2.71 -0.80 -13.45
C GLN A 22 1.96 -0.18 -12.27
N ILE A 23 2.39 0.99 -11.78
CA ILE A 23 1.72 1.69 -10.68
C ILE A 23 0.76 2.77 -11.21
N LEU A 24 1.19 3.55 -12.21
CA LEU A 24 0.39 4.63 -12.78
C LEU A 24 -0.74 4.12 -13.70
N GLY A 25 -0.52 3.02 -14.42
CA GLY A 25 -1.49 2.47 -15.37
C GLY A 25 -2.86 2.14 -14.75
N PRO A 26 -2.92 1.37 -13.65
CA PRO A 26 -4.17 1.10 -12.94
C PRO A 26 -4.84 2.36 -12.40
N ILE A 27 -4.05 3.31 -11.86
CA ILE A 27 -4.56 4.57 -11.30
C ILE A 27 -5.20 5.43 -12.40
N ILE A 28 -4.53 5.56 -13.55
CA ILE A 28 -5.05 6.28 -14.71
C ILE A 28 -6.31 5.58 -15.25
N GLY A 29 -6.33 4.26 -15.30
CA GLY A 29 -7.51 3.49 -15.70
C GLY A 29 -8.72 3.76 -14.81
N VAL A 30 -8.53 3.77 -13.49
CA VAL A 30 -9.60 4.06 -12.51
C VAL A 30 -10.06 5.52 -12.62
N LEU A 31 -9.14 6.47 -12.80
CA LEU A 31 -9.49 7.88 -13.03
C LEU A 31 -10.29 8.06 -14.31
N LEU A 32 -9.95 7.35 -15.39
CA LEU A 32 -10.71 7.36 -16.64
C LEU A 32 -12.13 6.81 -16.46
N VAL A 33 -12.28 5.71 -15.71
CA VAL A 33 -13.59 5.14 -15.39
C VAL A 33 -14.43 6.14 -14.58
N ILE A 34 -13.86 6.74 -13.53
CA ILE A 34 -14.54 7.75 -12.71
C ILE A 34 -14.95 8.96 -13.57
N ALA A 35 -14.05 9.46 -14.41
CA ALA A 35 -14.33 10.59 -15.30
C ALA A 35 -15.46 10.25 -16.28
N THR A 36 -15.44 9.05 -16.88
CA THR A 36 -16.48 8.60 -17.82
C THR A 36 -17.83 8.49 -17.12
N ILE A 37 -17.88 7.89 -15.92
CA ILE A 37 -19.11 7.79 -15.12
C ILE A 37 -19.64 9.18 -14.76
N THR A 38 -18.76 10.10 -14.37
CA THR A 38 -19.12 11.47 -14.00
C THR A 38 -19.74 12.20 -15.19
N ILE A 39 -19.12 12.10 -16.38
CA ILE A 39 -19.63 12.68 -17.62
C ILE A 39 -20.98 12.06 -17.98
N LEU A 40 -21.10 10.73 -17.93
CA LEU A 40 -22.35 10.03 -18.25
C LEU A 40 -23.47 10.43 -17.28
N SER A 41 -23.16 10.55 -15.99
CA SER A 41 -24.10 10.93 -14.93
C SER A 41 -24.57 12.37 -15.09
N LEU A 42 -23.66 13.30 -15.38
CA LEU A 42 -23.98 14.71 -15.68
C LEU A 42 -24.84 14.84 -16.94
N HIS A 43 -24.48 14.12 -18.00
CA HIS A 43 -25.24 14.11 -19.24
C HIS A 43 -26.64 13.54 -19.02
N ASN A 44 -26.74 12.39 -18.35
CA ASN A 44 -28.02 11.75 -18.04
C ASN A 44 -28.89 12.62 -17.12
N TYR A 45 -28.29 13.32 -16.15
CA TYR A 45 -29.01 14.29 -15.32
C TYR A 45 -29.61 15.43 -16.15
N GLN A 46 -28.83 16.01 -17.07
CA GLN A 46 -29.32 17.06 -17.95
C GLN A 46 -30.43 16.56 -18.89
N THR A 47 -30.25 15.38 -19.48
CA THR A 47 -31.22 14.77 -20.40
C THR A 47 -32.52 14.39 -19.68
N THR A 48 -32.43 13.78 -18.49
CA THR A 48 -33.60 13.43 -17.68
C THR A 48 -34.36 14.67 -17.23
N ARG A 49 -33.66 15.74 -16.81
CA ARG A 49 -34.30 17.00 -16.42
C ARG A 49 -35.00 17.67 -17.59
N LYS A 50 -34.35 17.73 -18.76
CA LYS A 50 -34.96 18.28 -19.99
C LYS A 50 -36.17 17.45 -20.44
N GLY A 51 -36.05 16.12 -20.41
CA GLY A 51 -37.13 15.20 -20.75
C GLY A 51 -38.32 15.30 -19.78
N ALA A 52 -38.07 15.42 -18.49
CA ALA A 52 -39.12 15.60 -17.48
C ALA A 52 -39.87 16.92 -17.66
N ILE A 53 -39.18 18.02 -17.97
CA ILE A 53 -39.82 19.33 -18.24
C ILE A 53 -40.66 19.27 -19.53
N ALA A 54 -40.17 18.61 -20.58
CA ALA A 54 -40.90 18.46 -21.83
C ALA A 54 -42.16 17.58 -21.64
N LEU A 55 -42.01 16.42 -21.01
CA LEU A 55 -43.12 15.50 -20.73
C LEU A 55 -44.15 16.15 -19.79
N SER A 56 -43.70 16.88 -18.77
CA SER A 56 -44.58 17.63 -17.89
C SER A 56 -45.39 18.66 -18.68
N ASN A 57 -44.76 19.48 -19.52
CA ASN A 57 -45.48 20.47 -20.33
C ASN A 57 -46.51 19.85 -21.29
N ASP A 58 -46.19 18.73 -21.93
CA ASP A 58 -47.13 18.05 -22.84
C ASP A 58 -48.29 17.39 -22.08
N LEU A 59 -47.99 16.74 -20.94
CA LEU A 59 -49.00 16.16 -20.08
C LEU A 59 -49.92 17.24 -19.50
N LEU A 60 -49.36 18.38 -19.09
CA LEU A 60 -50.13 19.53 -18.59
C LEU A 60 -51.01 20.16 -19.66
N ARG A 61 -50.53 20.28 -20.90
CA ARG A 61 -51.36 20.74 -22.04
C ARG A 61 -52.46 19.73 -22.39
N SER A 62 -52.18 18.44 -22.26
CA SER A 62 -53.19 17.38 -22.43
C SER A 62 -54.25 17.47 -21.35
N GLN A 63 -53.83 17.58 -20.08
CA GLN A 63 -54.71 17.73 -18.93
C GLN A 63 -55.54 19.02 -19.01
N GLN A 64 -54.93 20.15 -19.41
CA GLN A 64 -55.66 21.39 -19.68
C GLN A 64 -56.79 21.16 -20.69
N ARG A 65 -56.49 20.52 -21.84
CA ARG A 65 -57.50 20.26 -22.87
C ARG A 65 -58.59 19.33 -22.37
N TYR A 66 -58.21 18.26 -21.67
CA TYR A 66 -59.15 17.29 -21.09
C TYR A 66 -60.10 17.97 -20.10
N VAL A 67 -59.58 18.69 -19.11
CA VAL A 67 -60.41 19.33 -18.09
C VAL A 67 -61.27 20.44 -18.68
N THR A 68 -60.74 21.30 -19.55
CA THR A 68 -61.54 22.34 -20.21
C THR A 68 -62.66 21.73 -21.06
N GLN A 69 -62.42 20.55 -21.66
CA GLN A 69 -63.42 19.80 -22.42
C GLN A 69 -64.48 19.18 -21.50
N GLU A 70 -64.09 18.56 -20.39
CA GLU A 70 -65.01 18.00 -19.39
C GLU A 70 -65.93 19.06 -18.77
N VAL A 71 -65.39 20.22 -18.39
CA VAL A 71 -66.19 21.36 -17.89
C VAL A 71 -67.14 21.90 -18.96
N ARG A 72 -66.72 21.87 -20.23
CA ARG A 72 -67.58 22.22 -21.36
C ARG A 72 -68.71 21.19 -21.52
N ASP A 73 -68.39 19.91 -21.50
CA ASP A 73 -69.34 18.81 -21.68
C ASP A 73 -70.37 18.76 -20.54
N TYR A 74 -70.03 19.29 -19.37
CA TYR A 74 -70.98 19.52 -18.29
C TYR A 74 -72.06 20.56 -18.64
N LEU A 75 -71.68 21.67 -19.30
CA LEU A 75 -72.58 22.80 -19.60
C LEU A 75 -73.33 22.67 -20.92
N VAL A 76 -72.72 22.02 -21.93
CA VAL A 76 -73.26 21.85 -23.28
C VAL A 76 -74.68 21.27 -23.32
N PRO A 77 -75.06 20.28 -22.50
CA PRO A 77 -76.41 19.70 -22.55
C PRO A 77 -77.53 20.72 -22.30
N ALA A 78 -77.28 21.77 -21.53
CA ALA A 78 -78.26 22.85 -21.35
C ALA A 78 -78.40 23.72 -22.59
N SER A 79 -77.29 24.06 -23.25
CA SER A 79 -77.33 24.81 -24.51
C SER A 79 -78.04 24.03 -25.61
N ASN A 80 -77.65 22.77 -25.80
CA ASN A 80 -78.26 21.91 -26.81
C ASN A 80 -79.70 21.60 -26.47
N GLY A 81 -80.02 21.41 -25.18
CA GLY A 81 -81.38 21.16 -24.74
C GLY A 81 -82.31 22.34 -24.97
N ALA A 82 -81.85 23.57 -24.74
CA ALA A 82 -82.62 24.77 -25.04
C ALA A 82 -82.89 24.93 -26.54
N LEU A 83 -81.92 24.63 -27.40
CA LEU A 83 -82.10 24.67 -28.85
C LEU A 83 -83.08 23.58 -29.34
N ILE A 84 -82.99 22.37 -28.82
CA ILE A 84 -83.94 21.28 -29.14
C ILE A 84 -85.35 21.65 -28.68
N ALA A 85 -85.48 22.27 -27.49
CA ALA A 85 -86.75 22.70 -26.95
C ALA A 85 -87.42 23.77 -27.81
N GLU A 86 -86.65 24.71 -28.40
CA GLU A 86 -87.19 25.68 -29.36
C GLU A 86 -87.94 25.00 -30.51
N ASP A 87 -87.34 23.96 -31.11
CA ASP A 87 -87.93 23.29 -32.26
C ASP A 87 -89.10 22.37 -31.90
N MET A 88 -89.08 21.79 -30.70
CA MET A 88 -90.10 20.86 -30.23
C MET A 88 -91.31 21.56 -29.59
N LEU A 89 -91.15 22.75 -28.99
CA LEU A 89 -92.15 23.38 -28.11
C LEU A 89 -92.81 24.62 -28.72
N ARG A 90 -93.06 24.62 -30.04
CA ARG A 90 -93.71 25.74 -30.75
C ARG A 90 -95.24 25.81 -30.60
N GLY A 91 -95.87 24.80 -29.99
CA GLY A 91 -97.33 24.78 -29.76
C GLY A 91 -97.80 25.87 -28.77
N PRO A 92 -99.10 26.22 -28.76
CA PRO A 92 -99.62 27.24 -27.86
C PRO A 92 -99.47 26.83 -26.39
N LEU A 93 -98.95 27.74 -25.56
CA LEU A 93 -98.81 27.52 -24.12
C LEU A 93 -100.06 28.04 -23.39
N THR A 94 -100.82 27.13 -22.77
CA THR A 94 -102.09 27.44 -22.09
C THR A 94 -102.09 26.92 -20.65
N ASP A 95 -103.24 27.01 -19.97
CA ASP A 95 -103.45 26.44 -18.64
C ASP A 95 -103.56 24.90 -18.63
N GLN A 96 -103.57 24.26 -19.80
CA GLN A 96 -103.50 22.81 -19.93
C GLN A 96 -102.05 22.32 -19.90
N THR A 97 -101.83 21.15 -19.28
CA THR A 97 -100.49 20.56 -19.14
C THR A 97 -99.80 20.37 -20.50
N PRO A 98 -98.63 21.00 -20.72
CA PRO A 98 -97.89 20.87 -21.96
C PRO A 98 -97.13 19.53 -21.98
N ASN A 99 -97.81 18.46 -22.39
CA ASN A 99 -97.30 17.09 -22.32
C ASN A 99 -95.91 16.91 -22.94
N THR A 100 -95.63 17.53 -24.09
CA THR A 100 -94.31 17.49 -24.74
C THR A 100 -93.21 18.08 -23.87
N PHE A 101 -93.48 19.23 -23.23
CA PHE A 101 -92.55 19.86 -22.29
C PHE A 101 -92.36 18.98 -21.05
N MET A 102 -93.43 18.39 -20.50
CA MET A 102 -93.34 17.51 -19.33
C MET A 102 -92.53 16.24 -19.61
N LEU A 103 -92.79 15.58 -20.74
CA LEU A 103 -92.03 14.39 -21.18
C LEU A 103 -90.56 14.72 -21.41
N TYR A 104 -90.28 15.83 -22.09
CA TYR A 104 -88.93 16.29 -22.35
C TYR A 104 -88.18 16.63 -21.05
N GLY A 105 -88.79 17.44 -20.18
CA GLY A 105 -88.23 17.83 -18.89
C GLY A 105 -87.93 16.62 -18.00
N ARG A 106 -88.87 15.69 -17.85
CA ARG A 106 -88.65 14.46 -17.07
C ARG A 106 -87.53 13.60 -17.66
N SER A 107 -87.50 13.43 -18.97
CA SER A 107 -86.44 12.66 -19.66
C SER A 107 -85.06 13.25 -19.39
N VAL A 108 -84.91 14.57 -19.56
CA VAL A 108 -83.63 15.22 -19.31
C VAL A 108 -83.26 15.17 -17.82
N LEU A 109 -84.19 15.45 -16.91
CA LEU A 109 -83.92 15.36 -15.46
C LEU A 109 -83.55 13.93 -15.02
N THR A 110 -84.04 12.90 -15.70
CA THR A 110 -83.68 11.50 -15.44
C THR A 110 -82.23 11.21 -15.85
N HIS A 111 -81.80 11.70 -17.01
CA HIS A 111 -80.52 11.33 -17.62
C HIS A 111 -79.39 12.32 -17.39
N MET A 112 -79.69 13.55 -16.97
CA MET A 112 -78.72 14.64 -16.81
C MET A 112 -78.77 15.20 -15.39
N ALA A 113 -77.95 14.64 -14.50
CA ALA A 113 -77.90 15.04 -13.09
C ALA A 113 -77.48 16.52 -12.90
N GLN A 114 -76.74 17.10 -13.84
CA GLN A 114 -76.32 18.50 -13.81
C GLN A 114 -77.45 19.52 -13.98
N VAL A 115 -78.55 19.09 -14.61
CA VAL A 115 -79.71 19.95 -14.84
C VAL A 115 -80.53 19.97 -13.57
N ASP A 116 -80.77 21.15 -13.00
CA ASP A 116 -81.57 21.33 -11.78
C ASP A 116 -83.08 21.29 -12.10
N SER A 117 -83.50 22.09 -13.09
CA SER A 117 -84.92 22.35 -13.38
C SER A 117 -85.15 22.90 -14.79
N PHE A 118 -86.38 22.78 -15.27
CA PHE A 118 -86.85 23.25 -16.59
C PHE A 118 -88.00 24.24 -16.45
N TYR A 119 -88.01 25.26 -17.32
CA TYR A 119 -89.05 26.27 -17.39
C TYR A 119 -89.55 26.49 -18.82
N ILE A 120 -90.83 26.81 -18.93
CA ILE A 120 -91.38 27.43 -20.11
C ILE A 120 -92.41 28.47 -19.69
N ALA A 121 -92.34 29.65 -20.30
CA ALA A 121 -93.30 30.73 -20.08
C ALA A 121 -93.55 31.52 -21.35
N ASN A 122 -94.63 32.29 -21.41
CA ASN A 122 -94.87 33.21 -22.52
C ASN A 122 -95.17 34.64 -22.02
N ASP A 123 -95.31 35.56 -22.96
CA ASP A 123 -95.59 36.99 -22.72
C ASP A 123 -96.96 37.26 -22.06
N GLN A 124 -97.91 36.33 -22.21
CA GLN A 124 -99.21 36.34 -21.54
C GLN A 124 -99.13 35.98 -20.04
N GLY A 125 -98.03 35.34 -19.61
CA GLY A 125 -97.78 34.98 -18.21
C GLY A 125 -98.14 33.54 -17.84
N GLN A 126 -98.46 32.66 -18.81
CA GLN A 126 -98.47 31.23 -18.53
C GLN A 126 -97.06 30.77 -18.17
N PHE A 127 -96.95 29.87 -17.19
CA PHE A 127 -95.68 29.33 -16.70
C PHE A 127 -95.82 27.87 -16.30
N TRP A 128 -94.89 27.05 -16.77
CA TRP A 128 -94.77 25.65 -16.41
C TRP A 128 -93.33 25.31 -16.06
N MET A 129 -93.16 24.44 -15.06
CA MET A 129 -91.87 24.02 -14.56
C MET A 129 -91.85 22.53 -14.22
N VAL A 130 -90.69 21.90 -14.42
CA VAL A 130 -90.42 20.54 -13.96
C VAL A 130 -89.15 20.53 -13.10
N THR A 131 -89.24 19.92 -11.91
CA THR A 131 -88.12 19.70 -10.98
C THR A 131 -88.11 18.24 -10.50
N ARG A 132 -87.02 17.81 -9.85
CA ARG A 132 -86.97 16.49 -9.19
C ARG A 132 -87.61 16.56 -7.80
N HIS A 133 -88.36 15.53 -7.44
CA HIS A 133 -89.04 15.44 -6.15
C HIS A 133 -88.99 14.01 -5.58
N GLY A 134 -88.56 13.87 -4.33
CA GLY A 134 -88.44 12.58 -3.64
C GLY A 134 -87.42 11.61 -4.26
N GLN A 135 -87.60 10.32 -4.02
CA GLN A 135 -86.73 9.24 -4.52
C GLN A 135 -87.05 8.90 -5.99
N GLY A 136 -86.64 9.76 -6.92
CA GLY A 136 -86.76 9.53 -8.37
C GLY A 136 -88.08 9.97 -9.02
N GLY A 137 -88.93 10.71 -8.29
CA GLY A 137 -90.12 11.36 -8.85
C GLY A 137 -89.83 12.78 -9.36
N PHE A 138 -90.88 13.42 -9.87
CA PHE A 138 -90.84 14.78 -10.39
C PHE A 138 -91.97 15.63 -9.82
N GLU A 139 -91.75 16.93 -9.83
CA GLU A 139 -92.72 17.93 -9.47
C GLU A 139 -92.98 18.82 -10.68
N GLU A 140 -94.23 18.88 -11.10
CA GLU A 140 -94.71 19.72 -12.20
C GLU A 140 -95.43 20.92 -11.60
N THR A 141 -94.87 22.11 -11.77
CA THR A 141 -95.42 23.36 -11.21
C THR A 141 -96.04 24.20 -12.30
N HIS A 142 -97.24 24.74 -12.06
CA HIS A 142 -97.93 25.65 -12.97
C HIS A 142 -98.46 26.87 -12.24
N PHE A 143 -98.32 28.04 -12.86
CA PHE A 143 -98.98 29.26 -12.39
C PHE A 143 -100.45 29.28 -12.82
N THR A 144 -101.36 29.35 -11.86
CA THR A 144 -102.80 29.44 -12.16
C THR A 144 -103.53 30.35 -11.18
N THR A 145 -104.76 30.76 -11.53
CA THR A 145 -105.62 31.56 -10.67
C THR A 145 -106.79 30.73 -10.19
N GLU A 146 -106.86 30.49 -8.88
CA GLU A 146 -107.93 29.72 -8.25
C GLU A 146 -108.65 30.57 -7.22
N ASN A 147 -109.98 30.64 -7.32
CA ASN A 147 -110.83 31.44 -6.44
C ASN A 147 -110.37 32.91 -6.32
N GLY A 148 -109.88 33.49 -7.42
CA GLY A 148 -109.39 34.88 -7.47
C GLY A 148 -108.00 35.10 -6.84
N LYS A 149 -107.31 34.05 -6.39
CA LYS A 149 -105.93 34.12 -5.89
C LYS A 149 -104.96 33.47 -6.87
N GLN A 150 -103.85 34.13 -7.14
CA GLN A 150 -102.76 33.57 -7.93
C GLN A 150 -101.95 32.59 -7.08
N ILE A 151 -101.76 31.37 -7.58
CA ILE A 151 -101.05 30.29 -6.90
C ILE A 151 -100.09 29.56 -7.85
N TYR A 152 -99.07 28.93 -7.26
CA TYR A 152 -98.31 27.87 -7.90
C TYR A 152 -98.92 26.54 -7.48
N ARG A 153 -99.45 25.80 -8.45
CA ARG A 153 -99.97 24.44 -8.25
C ARG A 153 -98.87 23.45 -8.55
N HIS A 154 -98.60 22.55 -7.62
CA HIS A 154 -97.56 21.52 -7.72
C HIS A 154 -98.23 20.17 -7.90
N ASN A 155 -97.91 19.44 -8.97
CA ASN A 155 -98.33 18.06 -9.18
C ASN A 155 -97.11 17.15 -9.01
N TYR A 156 -97.20 16.19 -8.10
CA TYR A 156 -96.13 15.22 -7.86
C TYR A 156 -96.39 13.96 -8.68
N VAL A 157 -95.39 13.53 -9.45
CA VAL A 157 -95.45 12.34 -10.29
C VAL A 157 -94.28 11.40 -9.98
N ASP A 158 -94.48 10.09 -10.18
CA ASP A 158 -93.41 9.11 -10.06
C ASP A 158 -92.47 9.12 -11.29
N SER A 159 -91.47 8.24 -11.30
CA SER A 159 -90.48 8.13 -12.39
C SER A 159 -91.11 7.82 -13.76
N ASN A 160 -92.29 7.21 -13.79
CA ASN A 160 -93.03 6.89 -15.01
C ASN A 160 -94.00 8.01 -15.41
N GLY A 161 -94.11 9.07 -14.62
CA GLY A 161 -95.07 10.17 -14.82
C GLY A 161 -96.46 9.87 -14.30
N LYS A 162 -96.63 8.87 -13.44
CA LYS A 162 -97.93 8.59 -12.82
C LYS A 162 -98.14 9.53 -11.64
N PHE A 163 -99.31 10.14 -11.58
CA PHE A 163 -99.70 11.07 -10.52
C PHE A 163 -99.67 10.43 -9.12
N THR A 164 -99.08 11.14 -8.15
CA THR A 164 -98.90 10.70 -6.76
C THR A 164 -99.45 11.69 -5.72
N GLY A 165 -99.63 12.97 -6.05
CA GLY A 165 -100.22 13.97 -5.15
C GLY A 165 -100.17 15.40 -5.70
N THR A 166 -100.75 16.35 -4.95
CA THR A 166 -100.67 17.80 -5.26
C THR A 166 -100.25 18.64 -4.05
N GLY A 167 -99.62 19.78 -4.31
CA GLY A 167 -99.32 20.85 -3.36
C GLY A 167 -99.70 22.23 -3.93
N MET A 168 -99.67 23.28 -3.10
CA MET A 168 -99.91 24.65 -3.53
C MET A 168 -99.10 25.67 -2.72
N ASP A 169 -98.52 26.64 -3.43
CA ASP A 169 -97.83 27.80 -2.84
C ASP A 169 -98.50 29.12 -3.29
N PRO A 170 -98.60 30.16 -2.43
CA PRO A 170 -99.06 31.48 -2.85
C PRO A 170 -98.11 32.10 -3.90
N ALA A 171 -98.65 32.61 -5.02
CA ALA A 171 -97.84 33.26 -6.07
C ALA A 171 -97.67 34.78 -5.88
N SER A 172 -97.95 35.31 -4.69
CA SER A 172 -97.95 36.76 -4.43
C SER A 172 -96.58 37.40 -4.68
N GLY A 173 -96.48 38.26 -5.71
CA GLY A 173 -95.28 39.06 -6.00
C GLY A 173 -94.28 38.43 -6.97
N TYR A 174 -94.55 37.24 -7.53
CA TYR A 174 -93.70 36.62 -8.53
C TYR A 174 -94.31 36.74 -9.93
N ASP A 175 -93.71 37.58 -10.79
CA ASP A 175 -94.00 37.65 -12.23
C ASP A 175 -92.79 37.10 -13.00
N VAL A 176 -93.01 36.03 -13.78
CA VAL A 176 -91.99 35.39 -14.63
C VAL A 176 -91.41 36.36 -15.66
N ARG A 177 -92.23 37.29 -16.15
CA ARG A 177 -91.85 38.27 -17.17
C ARG A 177 -90.93 39.35 -16.62
N THR A 178 -90.82 39.47 -15.30
CA THR A 178 -89.85 40.37 -14.66
C THR A 178 -88.55 39.67 -14.28
N ARG A 179 -88.37 38.39 -14.62
CA ARG A 179 -87.14 37.65 -14.31
C ARG A 179 -86.08 37.86 -15.39
N ASP A 180 -84.81 37.79 -14.98
CA ASP A 180 -83.68 38.03 -15.86
C ASP A 180 -83.60 37.02 -17.02
N TRP A 181 -83.81 35.73 -16.74
CA TRP A 181 -83.83 34.69 -17.76
C TRP A 181 -84.92 34.93 -18.82
N PHE A 182 -86.03 35.57 -18.46
CA PHE A 182 -87.13 35.85 -19.39
C PHE A 182 -86.87 37.15 -20.18
N LYS A 183 -86.66 38.27 -19.47
CA LYS A 183 -86.48 39.60 -20.10
C LYS A 183 -85.26 39.64 -21.01
N LYS A 184 -84.15 39.06 -20.58
CA LYS A 184 -82.89 39.11 -21.33
C LYS A 184 -82.90 38.15 -22.53
N ALA A 185 -83.63 37.03 -22.45
CA ALA A 185 -83.82 36.14 -23.59
C ALA A 185 -84.63 36.83 -24.71
N ILE A 186 -85.76 37.47 -24.37
CA ILE A 186 -86.57 38.24 -25.34
C ILE A 186 -85.75 39.38 -25.95
N LYS A 187 -85.05 40.17 -25.12
CA LYS A 187 -84.20 41.25 -25.62
C LYS A 187 -83.16 40.74 -26.63
N ARG A 188 -82.57 39.57 -26.35
CA ARG A 188 -81.51 39.01 -27.17
C ARG A 188 -82.00 38.44 -28.50
N GLU A 189 -83.19 37.85 -28.52
CA GLU A 189 -83.88 37.47 -29.76
C GLU A 189 -83.99 38.67 -30.72
N HIS A 190 -84.34 39.85 -30.18
CA HIS A 190 -84.45 41.08 -30.96
C HIS A 190 -83.10 41.65 -31.43
N ASP A 191 -82.05 41.56 -30.60
CA ASP A 191 -80.77 42.25 -30.85
C ASP A 191 -79.79 41.44 -31.72
N THR A 192 -79.66 40.12 -31.52
CA THR A 192 -78.62 39.29 -32.16
C THR A 192 -79.15 38.07 -32.91
N GLY A 193 -80.47 37.91 -33.00
CA GLY A 193 -81.13 36.72 -33.55
C GLY A 193 -81.36 35.64 -32.48
N ARG A 194 -81.72 34.42 -32.90
CA ARG A 194 -82.08 33.29 -32.01
C ARG A 194 -80.87 32.70 -31.28
N GLU A 195 -80.26 33.49 -30.39
CA GLU A 195 -79.11 33.09 -29.58
C GLU A 195 -79.49 32.85 -28.12
N LEU A 196 -78.89 31.81 -27.54
CA LEU A 196 -79.06 31.44 -26.14
C LEU A 196 -78.55 32.53 -25.18
N HIS A 197 -79.37 32.92 -24.20
CA HIS A 197 -79.02 33.81 -23.09
C HIS A 197 -78.68 33.04 -21.81
N TRP A 198 -77.56 33.40 -21.18
CA TRP A 198 -77.12 32.88 -19.89
C TRP A 198 -77.23 33.96 -18.81
N THR A 199 -77.87 33.64 -17.68
CA THR A 199 -77.95 34.55 -16.53
C THR A 199 -76.63 34.62 -15.75
N ASP A 200 -76.56 35.53 -14.78
CA ASP A 200 -75.55 35.42 -13.71
C ASP A 200 -75.98 34.33 -12.72
N PRO A 201 -75.07 33.78 -11.88
CA PRO A 201 -75.44 32.92 -10.76
C PRO A 201 -76.43 33.61 -9.82
N TYR A 202 -77.52 32.94 -9.46
CA TYR A 202 -78.47 33.45 -8.46
C TYR A 202 -79.05 32.30 -7.62
N PRO A 203 -79.47 32.58 -6.38
CA PRO A 203 -80.10 31.57 -5.54
C PRO A 203 -81.48 31.23 -6.09
N TYR A 204 -81.75 29.95 -6.24
CA TYR A 204 -83.07 29.47 -6.59
C TYR A 204 -83.86 29.09 -5.34
N ILE A 205 -85.01 29.73 -5.17
CA ILE A 205 -85.81 29.64 -3.94
C ILE A 205 -86.37 28.24 -3.74
N SER A 206 -86.81 27.57 -4.82
CA SER A 206 -87.50 26.28 -4.71
C SER A 206 -86.57 25.10 -4.40
N THR A 207 -85.36 25.10 -4.95
CA THR A 207 -84.39 24.01 -4.70
C THR A 207 -83.33 24.36 -3.67
N HIS A 208 -83.28 25.63 -3.21
CA HIS A 208 -82.23 26.18 -2.36
C HIS A 208 -80.81 25.99 -2.93
N GLN A 209 -80.69 25.91 -4.26
CA GLN A 209 -79.41 25.78 -4.96
C GLN A 209 -79.04 27.08 -5.65
N PHE A 210 -77.75 27.34 -5.84
CA PHE A 210 -77.32 28.35 -6.78
C PHE A 210 -77.31 27.78 -8.17
N ILE A 211 -77.96 28.49 -9.08
CA ILE A 211 -78.17 28.02 -10.44
C ILE A 211 -77.65 29.01 -11.47
N LEU A 212 -77.40 28.46 -12.66
CA LEU A 212 -77.16 29.21 -13.88
C LEU A 212 -78.27 28.84 -14.87
N THR A 213 -78.96 29.84 -15.42
CA THR A 213 -80.07 29.60 -16.36
C THR A 213 -79.64 29.87 -17.79
N ALA A 214 -79.79 28.86 -18.66
CA ALA A 214 -79.75 29.01 -20.10
C ALA A 214 -81.18 29.21 -20.61
N SER A 215 -81.41 30.23 -21.42
CA SER A 215 -82.76 30.64 -21.85
C SER A 215 -82.78 31.07 -23.30
N ILE A 216 -83.84 30.71 -24.01
CA ILE A 216 -84.06 31.05 -25.41
C ILE A 216 -85.50 31.49 -25.63
N ALA A 217 -85.68 32.59 -26.36
CA ALA A 217 -86.98 33.12 -26.74
C ALA A 217 -87.27 32.76 -28.21
N PHE A 218 -88.50 32.37 -28.48
CA PHE A 218 -88.96 32.02 -29.82
C PHE A 218 -90.47 32.28 -30.00
N PRO A 219 -90.92 32.53 -31.24
CA PRO A 219 -92.33 32.74 -31.52
C PRO A 219 -93.11 31.42 -31.46
N GLY A 220 -94.22 31.41 -30.71
CA GLY A 220 -95.20 30.33 -30.69
C GLY A 220 -96.12 30.35 -31.93
N GLN A 221 -96.81 29.24 -32.20
CA GLN A 221 -97.78 29.12 -33.29
C GLN A 221 -99.03 30.01 -33.12
N ASP A 222 -99.28 30.46 -31.90
CA ASP A 222 -100.35 31.39 -31.52
C ASP A 222 -99.95 32.87 -31.66
N GLY A 223 -98.72 33.16 -32.11
CA GLY A 223 -98.20 34.51 -32.27
C GLY A 223 -97.65 35.14 -30.99
N HIS A 224 -97.66 34.42 -29.87
CA HIS A 224 -97.10 34.86 -28.60
C HIS A 224 -95.63 34.41 -28.46
N THR A 225 -94.78 35.26 -27.88
CA THR A 225 -93.38 34.89 -27.65
C THR A 225 -93.28 33.96 -26.44
N THR A 226 -92.69 32.80 -26.65
CA THR A 226 -92.42 31.79 -25.63
C THR A 226 -90.94 31.79 -25.29
N VAL A 227 -90.61 31.70 -24.00
CA VAL A 227 -89.26 31.56 -23.49
C VAL A 227 -89.13 30.21 -22.81
N PHE A 228 -88.22 29.40 -23.32
CA PHE A 228 -87.78 28.18 -22.66
C PHE A 228 -86.52 28.46 -21.87
N ALA A 229 -86.40 27.85 -20.70
CA ALA A 229 -85.20 27.93 -19.89
C ALA A 229 -84.88 26.62 -19.19
N ILE A 230 -83.58 26.39 -18.98
CA ILE A 230 -83.03 25.22 -18.31
C ILE A 230 -81.98 25.70 -17.31
N ASN A 231 -82.00 25.13 -16.11
CA ASN A 231 -81.06 25.49 -15.06
C ASN A 231 -80.00 24.43 -14.87
N ILE A 232 -78.78 24.89 -14.65
CA ILE A 232 -77.66 24.08 -14.21
C ILE A 232 -77.38 24.39 -12.75
N SER A 233 -77.21 23.36 -11.94
CA SER A 233 -76.80 23.50 -10.54
C SER A 233 -75.30 23.79 -10.41
N LEU A 234 -74.95 24.91 -9.76
CA LEU A 234 -73.55 25.23 -9.43
C LEU A 234 -73.02 24.39 -8.27
N ASN A 235 -73.91 23.90 -7.41
CA ASN A 235 -73.58 22.96 -6.35
C ASN A 235 -73.12 21.62 -6.96
N GLN A 236 -73.87 21.09 -7.94
CA GLN A 236 -73.46 19.89 -8.67
C GLN A 236 -72.20 20.12 -9.51
N MET A 237 -71.98 21.33 -10.04
CA MET A 237 -70.72 21.70 -10.70
C MET A 237 -69.54 21.63 -9.71
N THR A 238 -69.74 22.11 -8.49
CA THR A 238 -68.72 22.02 -7.43
C THR A 238 -68.40 20.57 -7.08
N ASP A 239 -69.41 19.71 -6.95
CA ASP A 239 -69.21 18.29 -6.70
C ASP A 239 -68.53 17.60 -7.90
N PHE A 240 -68.84 17.99 -9.13
CA PHE A 240 -68.14 17.54 -10.33
C PHE A 240 -66.65 17.93 -10.31
N LEU A 241 -66.33 19.19 -10.01
CA LEU A 241 -64.94 19.66 -9.89
C LEU A 241 -64.18 18.97 -8.75
N ASN A 242 -64.86 18.52 -7.69
CA ASN A 242 -64.26 17.72 -6.62
C ASN A 242 -63.80 16.33 -7.08
N HIS A 243 -64.51 15.73 -8.04
CA HIS A 243 -64.20 14.38 -8.56
C HIS A 243 -63.24 14.40 -9.76
N LEU A 244 -62.98 15.57 -10.31
CA LEU A 244 -62.06 15.75 -11.43
C LEU A 244 -60.62 15.41 -11.01
N GLN A 245 -60.03 14.39 -11.62
CA GLN A 245 -58.66 13.98 -11.33
C GLN A 245 -57.65 14.88 -12.03
N VAL A 246 -56.97 15.74 -11.26
CA VAL A 246 -55.86 16.57 -11.74
C VAL A 246 -54.57 16.10 -11.07
N GLY A 247 -53.81 15.23 -11.74
CA GLY A 247 -52.67 14.58 -11.08
C GLY A 247 -53.11 13.67 -9.93
N ARG A 248 -52.35 13.61 -8.83
CA ARG A 248 -52.70 12.79 -7.65
C ARG A 248 -53.47 13.56 -6.60
N SER A 249 -53.21 14.86 -6.48
CA SER A 249 -53.71 15.73 -5.39
C SER A 249 -54.11 17.13 -5.87
N GLY A 250 -54.19 17.34 -7.18
CA GLY A 250 -54.55 18.63 -7.76
C GLY A 250 -56.01 19.02 -7.52
N GLN A 251 -56.26 20.30 -7.71
CA GLN A 251 -57.53 20.96 -7.39
C GLN A 251 -57.96 21.86 -8.54
N ALA A 252 -59.26 22.08 -8.66
CA ALA A 252 -59.89 22.92 -9.67
C ALA A 252 -60.84 23.95 -9.06
N VAL A 253 -60.85 25.16 -9.63
CA VAL A 253 -61.79 26.23 -9.29
C VAL A 253 -62.13 27.02 -10.55
N ILE A 254 -63.40 27.44 -10.67
CA ILE A 254 -63.88 28.35 -11.71
C ILE A 254 -64.13 29.68 -11.03
N VAL A 255 -63.54 30.75 -11.57
CA VAL A 255 -63.68 32.11 -11.06
C VAL A 255 -64.07 33.09 -12.16
N ASP A 256 -64.63 34.23 -11.77
CA ASP A 256 -64.72 35.38 -12.66
C ASP A 256 -63.37 36.14 -12.74
N LEU A 257 -63.31 37.19 -13.57
CA LEU A 257 -62.10 38.00 -13.73
C LEU A 257 -61.71 38.80 -12.46
N HIS A 258 -62.63 38.93 -11.50
CA HIS A 258 -62.41 39.61 -10.22
C HIS A 258 -62.01 38.63 -9.10
N GLY A 259 -61.98 37.32 -9.39
CA GLY A 259 -61.64 36.27 -8.44
C GLY A 259 -62.80 35.81 -7.56
N HIS A 260 -64.05 36.19 -7.88
CA HIS A 260 -65.22 35.58 -7.24
C HIS A 260 -65.35 34.13 -7.71
N VAL A 261 -65.65 33.24 -6.77
CA VAL A 261 -65.65 31.82 -7.01
C VAL A 261 -67.02 31.35 -7.47
N ILE A 262 -67.08 30.84 -8.69
CA ILE A 262 -68.29 30.33 -9.32
C ILE A 262 -68.58 28.88 -8.91
N ALA A 263 -67.53 28.04 -8.85
CA ALA A 263 -67.57 26.65 -8.40
C ALA A 263 -66.14 26.18 -8.10
N GLY A 264 -65.93 25.23 -7.19
CA GLY A 264 -64.57 24.72 -6.95
C GLY A 264 -64.34 23.86 -5.72
N HIS A 265 -63.13 23.29 -5.66
CA HIS A 265 -62.77 22.25 -4.71
C HIS A 265 -62.79 22.71 -3.24
N ASN A 266 -63.36 21.89 -2.34
CA ASN A 266 -63.47 22.16 -0.89
C ASN A 266 -64.15 23.49 -0.49
N LEU A 267 -65.04 24.03 -1.33
CA LEU A 267 -65.80 25.24 -1.01
C LEU A 267 -67.10 24.98 -0.23
N ARG A 268 -67.41 23.70 0.04
CA ARG A 268 -68.43 23.32 1.02
C ARG A 268 -67.78 23.41 2.40
N THR A 269 -68.03 24.50 3.11
CA THR A 269 -67.68 24.59 4.53
C THR A 269 -68.36 23.45 5.29
N SER A 270 -67.64 22.90 6.27
CA SER A 270 -68.05 21.79 7.13
C SER A 270 -69.55 21.74 7.44
N ALA A 271 -70.16 20.58 7.19
CA ALA A 271 -71.51 20.20 7.58
C ALA A 271 -72.67 21.00 6.95
N GLY A 272 -73.28 20.43 5.91
CA GLY A 272 -74.73 20.55 5.67
C GLY A 272 -75.30 21.91 5.23
N ASP A 273 -74.53 23.00 5.22
CA ASP A 273 -75.04 24.29 4.73
C ASP A 273 -75.29 24.22 3.22
N THR A 274 -76.57 24.34 2.84
CA THR A 274 -77.05 24.41 1.47
C THR A 274 -76.71 25.73 0.77
N ASN A 275 -76.13 26.70 1.49
CA ASN A 275 -75.89 28.06 1.01
C ASN A 275 -74.44 28.28 0.51
N PHE A 276 -74.01 27.55 -0.51
CA PHE A 276 -72.86 28.00 -1.31
C PHE A 276 -73.30 29.22 -2.12
N ASP A 277 -72.89 30.44 -1.73
CA ASP A 277 -73.20 31.68 -2.46
C ASP A 277 -71.97 32.17 -3.27
N PRO A 278 -71.95 31.96 -4.60
CA PRO A 278 -70.89 32.40 -5.50
C PRO A 278 -70.63 33.91 -5.48
N SER A 279 -71.60 34.71 -5.03
CA SER A 279 -71.47 36.17 -4.98
C SER A 279 -70.69 36.66 -3.75
N THR A 280 -70.50 35.81 -2.74
CA THR A 280 -69.84 36.16 -1.47
C THR A 280 -68.45 35.56 -1.29
N ILE A 281 -68.12 34.53 -2.07
CA ILE A 281 -66.87 33.78 -1.94
C ILE A 281 -65.86 34.32 -2.96
N GLN A 282 -64.72 34.78 -2.47
CA GLN A 282 -63.59 35.24 -3.28
C GLN A 282 -62.33 34.44 -2.92
N LEU A 283 -61.42 34.26 -3.89
CA LEU A 283 -60.12 33.64 -3.61
C LEU A 283 -59.35 34.44 -2.55
N ASP A 284 -59.08 33.82 -1.40
CA ASP A 284 -58.30 34.44 -0.32
C ASP A 284 -56.80 34.17 -0.52
N PRO A 285 -55.95 35.20 -0.66
CA PRO A 285 -54.51 35.03 -0.79
C PRO A 285 -53.85 34.28 0.37
N LYS A 286 -54.46 34.24 1.57
CA LYS A 286 -53.91 33.54 2.74
C LYS A 286 -54.22 32.05 2.73
N THR A 287 -55.45 31.68 2.39
CA THR A 287 -55.89 30.27 2.40
C THR A 287 -55.67 29.59 1.04
N GLN A 288 -55.72 30.36 -0.06
CA GLN A 288 -55.62 29.89 -1.45
C GLN A 288 -54.57 30.67 -2.28
N PRO A 289 -53.33 30.85 -1.78
CA PRO A 289 -52.29 31.66 -2.45
C PRO A 289 -51.94 31.19 -3.87
N VAL A 290 -52.02 29.88 -4.13
CA VAL A 290 -51.67 29.30 -5.44
C VAL A 290 -52.69 29.70 -6.50
N PHE A 291 -53.99 29.64 -6.19
CA PHE A 291 -55.05 30.06 -7.10
C PHE A 291 -55.04 31.57 -7.34
N THR A 292 -54.83 32.39 -6.30
CA THR A 292 -54.72 33.84 -6.46
C THR A 292 -53.55 34.22 -7.38
N ARG A 293 -52.39 33.58 -7.23
CA ARG A 293 -51.23 33.83 -8.11
C ARG A 293 -51.47 33.33 -9.54
N ALA A 294 -52.11 32.18 -9.70
CA ALA A 294 -52.50 31.67 -11.02
C ALA A 294 -53.43 32.64 -11.74
N LEU A 295 -54.43 33.19 -11.04
CA LEU A 295 -55.34 34.21 -11.59
C LEU A 295 -54.60 35.49 -11.97
N ASN A 296 -53.71 36.00 -11.11
CA ASN A 296 -52.92 37.18 -11.43
C ASN A 296 -52.01 36.97 -12.65
N MET A 297 -51.39 35.78 -12.76
CA MET A 297 -50.60 35.42 -13.94
C MET A 297 -51.45 35.37 -15.21
N PHE A 298 -52.68 34.84 -15.10
CA PHE A 298 -53.65 34.81 -16.19
C PHE A 298 -54.07 36.23 -16.62
N LEU A 299 -54.37 37.12 -15.68
CA LEU A 299 -54.78 38.50 -15.97
C LEU A 299 -53.69 39.29 -16.72
N VAL A 300 -52.42 39.00 -16.46
CA VAL A 300 -51.28 39.69 -17.09
C VAL A 300 -50.91 39.08 -18.45
N LYS A 301 -50.89 37.75 -18.56
CA LYS A 301 -50.29 37.04 -19.70
C LYS A 301 -51.30 36.24 -20.56
N GLY A 302 -52.56 36.15 -20.12
CA GLY A 302 -53.59 35.34 -20.78
C GLY A 302 -53.55 33.84 -20.42
N PRO A 303 -54.32 33.00 -21.13
CA PRO A 303 -54.42 31.57 -20.89
C PRO A 303 -53.07 30.87 -21.09
N GLN A 304 -52.56 30.21 -20.04
CA GLN A 304 -51.28 29.49 -20.10
C GLN A 304 -51.12 28.52 -18.94
N THR A 305 -50.12 27.66 -19.06
CA THR A 305 -49.55 26.92 -17.93
C THR A 305 -48.48 27.78 -17.24
N GLY A 306 -48.39 27.70 -15.92
CA GLY A 306 -47.46 28.48 -15.11
C GLY A 306 -46.93 27.67 -13.93
N LEU A 307 -45.79 28.10 -13.39
CA LEU A 307 -45.22 27.55 -12.15
C LEU A 307 -45.34 28.58 -11.04
N VAL A 308 -45.94 28.19 -9.92
CA VAL A 308 -46.10 29.01 -8.73
C VAL A 308 -45.41 28.32 -7.57
N ARG A 309 -44.51 29.03 -6.88
CA ARG A 309 -43.85 28.51 -5.70
C ARG A 309 -44.55 29.00 -4.44
N GLU A 310 -44.95 28.10 -3.55
CA GLU A 310 -45.58 28.45 -2.28
C GLU A 310 -45.28 27.44 -1.17
N GLY A 311 -45.02 27.94 0.06
CA GLY A 311 -44.74 27.09 1.22
C GLY A 311 -43.52 26.16 1.03
N GLY A 312 -42.54 26.58 0.21
CA GLY A 312 -41.37 25.77 -0.12
C GLY A 312 -41.58 24.70 -1.19
N ARG A 313 -42.81 24.54 -1.70
CA ARG A 313 -43.16 23.59 -2.78
C ARG A 313 -43.46 24.33 -4.08
N ASN A 314 -43.21 23.67 -5.21
CA ASN A 314 -43.59 24.17 -6.53
C ASN A 314 -44.93 23.57 -6.92
N TYR A 315 -45.82 24.41 -7.44
CA TYR A 315 -47.11 24.04 -7.98
C TYR A 315 -47.12 24.36 -9.47
N VAL A 316 -47.65 23.42 -10.24
CA VAL A 316 -48.05 23.69 -11.59
C VAL A 316 -49.46 24.25 -11.57
N THR A 317 -49.67 25.33 -12.31
CA THR A 317 -50.96 26.00 -12.44
C THR A 317 -51.37 26.06 -13.89
N ILE A 318 -52.65 25.93 -14.16
CA ILE A 318 -53.24 26.04 -15.50
C ILE A 318 -54.38 27.03 -15.39
N ALA A 319 -54.40 28.03 -16.27
CA ALA A 319 -55.48 28.99 -16.36
C ALA A 319 -56.06 29.00 -17.78
N SER A 320 -57.36 28.75 -17.91
CA SER A 320 -58.04 28.66 -19.20
C SER A 320 -59.36 29.43 -19.19
N VAL A 321 -59.66 30.12 -20.30
CA VAL A 321 -60.95 30.79 -20.48
C VAL A 321 -62.00 29.76 -20.89
N LEU A 322 -63.18 29.84 -20.27
CA LEU A 322 -64.35 29.06 -20.67
C LEU A 322 -65.20 29.87 -21.66
N PRO A 323 -65.26 29.51 -22.96
CA PRO A 323 -65.86 30.34 -24.00
C PRO A 323 -67.40 30.30 -24.07
N PHE A 324 -68.08 29.63 -23.13
CA PHE A 324 -69.51 29.31 -23.23
C PHE A 324 -70.45 30.31 -22.55
N VAL A 325 -69.94 31.09 -21.61
CA VAL A 325 -70.71 32.09 -20.86
C VAL A 325 -70.30 33.47 -21.36
N HIS A 326 -71.25 34.40 -21.51
CA HIS A 326 -70.97 35.79 -21.90
C HIS A 326 -69.96 36.50 -20.99
N ARG A 327 -69.70 35.94 -19.82
CA ARG A 327 -68.65 36.34 -18.89
C ARG A 327 -67.43 35.45 -19.07
N ARG A 328 -66.26 36.08 -19.19
CA ARG A 328 -64.95 35.43 -19.30
C ARG A 328 -64.59 34.70 -17.99
N TRP A 329 -65.26 33.60 -17.69
CA TRP A 329 -64.92 32.72 -16.58
C TRP A 329 -63.58 32.06 -16.85
N VAL A 330 -62.80 31.92 -15.79
CA VAL A 330 -61.46 31.37 -15.82
C VAL A 330 -61.47 30.09 -14.99
N LEU A 331 -61.20 28.98 -15.66
CA LEU A 331 -60.88 27.73 -14.99
C LEU A 331 -59.43 27.79 -14.54
N LEU A 332 -59.22 27.66 -13.23
CA LEU A 332 -57.91 27.57 -12.61
C LEU A 332 -57.72 26.15 -12.06
N LEU A 333 -56.61 25.54 -12.43
CA LEU A 333 -56.18 24.25 -11.91
C LEU A 333 -54.84 24.44 -11.23
N ASN A 334 -54.61 23.74 -10.12
CA ASN A 334 -53.29 23.63 -9.54
C ASN A 334 -53.00 22.20 -9.10
N ALA A 335 -51.73 21.80 -9.13
CA ALA A 335 -51.26 20.55 -8.53
C ALA A 335 -49.77 20.68 -8.19
N PRO A 336 -49.27 19.98 -7.15
CA PRO A 336 -47.85 19.94 -6.84
C PRO A 336 -47.01 19.44 -8.03
N GLU A 337 -45.81 20.00 -8.23
CA GLU A 337 -44.88 19.55 -9.28
C GLU A 337 -44.54 18.05 -9.13
N ASP A 338 -44.43 17.57 -7.89
CA ASP A 338 -44.14 16.18 -7.57
C ASP A 338 -45.24 15.21 -8.02
N ASP A 339 -46.48 15.66 -8.28
CA ASP A 339 -47.53 14.80 -8.83
C ASP A 339 -47.23 14.37 -10.26
N PHE A 340 -46.43 15.16 -10.98
CA PHE A 340 -46.03 14.89 -12.34
C PHE A 340 -44.55 14.49 -12.45
N ALA A 341 -43.70 14.89 -11.50
CA ALA A 341 -42.24 14.75 -11.58
C ALA A 341 -41.63 13.69 -10.63
N ASP A 342 -42.44 12.92 -9.89
CA ASP A 342 -41.96 11.89 -8.93
C ASP A 342 -41.02 10.85 -9.56
N PHE A 343 -41.29 10.50 -10.83
CA PHE A 343 -40.47 9.57 -11.59
C PHE A 343 -39.03 10.09 -11.73
N ALA A 344 -38.85 11.41 -11.94
CA ALA A 344 -37.54 12.01 -12.11
C ALA A 344 -36.74 12.00 -10.80
N VAL A 345 -37.41 12.18 -9.66
CA VAL A 345 -36.77 12.13 -8.33
C VAL A 345 -36.34 10.70 -7.98
N THR A 346 -37.18 9.72 -8.29
CA THR A 346 -36.89 8.30 -8.06
C THR A 346 -35.72 7.81 -8.93
N VAL A 347 -35.74 8.12 -10.23
CA VAL A 347 -34.65 7.80 -11.16
C VAL A 347 -33.35 8.49 -10.75
N ARG A 348 -33.41 9.74 -10.26
CA ARG A 348 -32.23 10.46 -9.74
C ARG A 348 -31.59 9.71 -8.57
N ARG A 349 -32.37 9.25 -7.58
CA ARG A 349 -31.83 8.50 -6.43
C ARG A 349 -31.18 7.19 -6.87
N GLN A 350 -31.82 6.45 -7.77
CA GLN A 350 -31.28 5.20 -8.31
C GLN A 350 -29.96 5.43 -9.07
N ASN A 351 -29.89 6.44 -9.95
CA ASN A 351 -28.68 6.75 -10.72
C ASN A 351 -27.49 7.17 -9.85
N ILE A 352 -27.74 7.92 -8.76
CA ILE A 352 -26.70 8.25 -7.78
C ILE A 352 -26.23 6.98 -7.07
N GLY A 353 -27.15 6.11 -6.67
CA GLY A 353 -26.83 4.81 -6.05
C GLY A 353 -25.97 3.92 -6.95
N PHE A 354 -26.35 3.77 -8.23
CA PHE A 354 -25.55 3.02 -9.22
C PHE A 354 -24.17 3.64 -9.44
N SER A 355 -24.09 4.97 -9.52
CA SER A 355 -22.81 5.68 -9.70
C SER A 355 -21.87 5.43 -8.50
N LEU A 356 -22.40 5.50 -7.27
CA LEU A 356 -21.63 5.20 -6.06
C LEU A 356 -21.18 3.73 -6.00
N LEU A 357 -22.05 2.80 -6.39
CA LEU A 357 -21.72 1.37 -6.45
C LEU A 357 -20.58 1.09 -7.43
N VAL A 358 -20.64 1.67 -8.64
CA VAL A 358 -19.58 1.49 -9.64
C VAL A 358 -18.27 2.12 -9.20
N ILE A 359 -18.31 3.32 -8.60
CA ILE A 359 -17.10 3.97 -8.02
C ILE A 359 -16.51 3.09 -6.90
N GLY A 360 -17.35 2.52 -6.04
CA GLY A 360 -16.92 1.58 -5.01
C GLY A 360 -16.24 0.35 -5.59
N LEU A 361 -16.85 -0.29 -6.59
CA LEU A 361 -16.30 -1.47 -7.25
C LEU A 361 -14.97 -1.17 -7.98
N ALA A 362 -14.88 -0.02 -8.66
CA ALA A 362 -13.66 0.43 -9.32
C ALA A 362 -12.53 0.71 -8.32
N SER A 363 -12.86 1.28 -7.16
CA SER A 363 -11.90 1.52 -6.07
C SER A 363 -11.38 0.20 -5.48
N VAL A 364 -12.26 -0.78 -5.27
CA VAL A 364 -11.86 -2.13 -4.81
C VAL A 364 -10.94 -2.80 -5.84
N LEU A 365 -11.27 -2.72 -7.13
CA LEU A 365 -10.43 -3.26 -8.20
C LEU A 365 -9.05 -2.57 -8.24
N ALA A 366 -9.00 -1.25 -8.05
CA ALA A 366 -7.75 -0.48 -7.98
C ALA A 366 -6.87 -0.96 -6.83
N ILE A 367 -7.45 -1.12 -5.63
CA ILE A 367 -6.76 -1.60 -4.44
C ILE A 367 -6.26 -3.03 -4.67
N ALA A 368 -7.07 -3.90 -5.26
CA ALA A 368 -6.69 -5.27 -5.58
C ALA A 368 -5.51 -5.32 -6.57
N LEU A 369 -5.52 -4.52 -7.63
CA LEU A 369 -4.42 -4.42 -8.59
C LEU A 369 -3.12 -3.90 -7.94
N ILE A 370 -3.21 -2.89 -7.07
CA ILE A 370 -2.05 -2.38 -6.33
C ILE A 370 -1.51 -3.44 -5.36
N ALA A 371 -2.38 -4.17 -4.66
CA ALA A 371 -2.00 -5.25 -3.75
C ALA A 371 -1.34 -6.40 -4.51
N GLN A 372 -1.89 -6.79 -5.66
CA GLN A 372 -1.32 -7.82 -6.54
C GLN A 372 0.05 -7.39 -7.09
N GLY A 373 0.20 -6.13 -7.53
CA GLY A 373 1.48 -5.58 -7.98
C GLY A 373 2.56 -5.66 -6.89
N ARG A 374 2.21 -5.27 -5.65
CA ARG A 374 3.11 -5.39 -4.50
C ARG A 374 3.44 -6.85 -4.16
N HIS A 375 2.49 -7.76 -4.28
CA HIS A 375 2.71 -9.18 -4.02
C HIS A 375 3.68 -9.80 -5.02
N VAL A 376 3.50 -9.54 -6.32
CA VAL A 376 4.39 -9.99 -7.39
C VAL A 376 5.79 -9.41 -7.21
N GLU A 377 5.90 -8.15 -6.80
CA GLU A 377 7.22 -7.53 -6.58
C GLU A 377 7.96 -8.14 -5.37
N ARG A 378 7.25 -8.51 -4.31
CA ARG A 378 7.83 -9.28 -3.19
C ARG A 378 8.29 -10.66 -3.63
N LEU A 379 7.47 -11.39 -4.40
CA LEU A 379 7.83 -12.70 -4.95
C LEU A 379 9.07 -12.61 -5.85
N ARG A 380 9.11 -11.60 -6.73
CA ARG A 380 10.24 -11.38 -7.64
C ARG A 380 11.53 -11.04 -6.89
N LYS A 381 11.44 -10.25 -5.80
CA LYS A 381 12.58 -9.99 -4.91
C LYS A 381 13.08 -11.25 -4.21
N ARG A 382 12.19 -12.14 -3.76
CA ARG A 382 12.58 -13.45 -3.20
C ARG A 382 13.29 -14.31 -4.24
N MET A 383 12.67 -14.52 -5.40
CA MET A 383 13.27 -15.32 -6.48
C MET A 383 14.65 -14.79 -6.94
N ASN A 384 14.85 -13.48 -6.95
CA ASN A 384 16.14 -12.89 -7.31
C ASN A 384 17.21 -13.14 -6.24
N ARG A 385 16.86 -13.16 -4.95
CA ARG A 385 17.78 -13.55 -3.87
C ARG A 385 18.15 -15.02 -3.98
N ASP A 386 17.17 -15.89 -4.17
CA ASP A 386 17.39 -17.33 -4.30
C ASP A 386 18.30 -17.64 -5.51
N ARG A 387 18.08 -16.96 -6.64
CA ARG A 387 18.95 -17.08 -7.82
C ARG A 387 20.37 -16.55 -7.60
N ALA A 388 20.53 -15.46 -6.84
CA ALA A 388 21.85 -14.92 -6.53
C ALA A 388 22.63 -15.90 -5.63
N GLN A 389 21.96 -16.47 -4.62
CA GLN A 389 22.54 -17.47 -3.73
C GLN A 389 23.02 -18.72 -4.48
N VAL A 390 22.17 -19.29 -5.35
CA VAL A 390 22.55 -20.47 -6.17
C VAL A 390 23.69 -20.14 -7.14
N ARG A 391 23.77 -18.91 -7.64
CA ARG A 391 24.83 -18.50 -8.56
C ARG A 391 26.18 -18.37 -7.85
N GLU A 392 26.19 -17.79 -6.65
CA GLU A 392 27.41 -17.69 -5.82
C GLU A 392 27.90 -19.07 -5.34
N GLU A 393 26.98 -19.98 -5.00
CA GLU A 393 27.30 -21.36 -4.63
C GLU A 393 27.98 -22.11 -5.78
N ASN A 394 27.41 -22.04 -6.98
CA ASN A 394 28.00 -22.66 -8.17
C ASN A 394 29.39 -22.09 -8.52
N VAL A 395 29.63 -20.79 -8.33
CA VAL A 395 30.93 -20.17 -8.61
C VAL A 395 32.03 -20.72 -7.70
N THR A 396 31.75 -20.92 -6.41
CA THR A 396 32.75 -21.48 -5.47
C THR A 396 33.02 -22.95 -5.72
N VAL A 397 31.99 -23.76 -5.98
CA VAL A 397 32.17 -25.17 -6.32
C VAL A 397 32.98 -25.31 -7.60
N GLN A 398 32.70 -24.46 -8.61
CA GLN A 398 33.45 -24.44 -9.86
C GLN A 398 34.92 -24.02 -9.63
N ALA A 399 35.20 -23.04 -8.77
CA ALA A 399 36.56 -22.63 -8.43
C ALA A 399 37.36 -23.77 -7.79
N ILE A 400 36.80 -24.43 -6.76
CA ILE A 400 37.44 -25.59 -6.10
C ILE A 400 37.68 -26.72 -7.13
N ALA A 401 36.66 -27.09 -7.91
CA ALA A 401 36.75 -28.16 -8.90
C ALA A 401 37.74 -27.89 -10.04
N SER A 402 38.04 -26.62 -10.35
CA SER A 402 38.99 -26.22 -11.38
C SER A 402 40.44 -26.12 -10.90
N THR A 403 40.71 -26.41 -9.64
CA THR A 403 42.06 -26.32 -9.04
C THR A 403 42.90 -27.53 -9.47
N PRO A 404 44.07 -27.33 -10.11
CA PRO A 404 44.98 -28.43 -10.47
C PRO A 404 45.46 -29.18 -9.23
N ASP A 405 45.70 -30.48 -9.36
CA ASP A 405 46.33 -31.33 -8.33
C ASP A 405 45.65 -31.29 -6.95
N LEU A 406 44.34 -30.97 -6.92
CA LEU A 406 43.55 -30.80 -5.70
C LEU A 406 43.63 -32.00 -4.74
N PHE A 407 43.73 -33.21 -5.29
CA PHE A 407 43.80 -34.47 -4.53
C PHE A 407 45.22 -34.93 -4.22
N ASP A 408 46.25 -34.29 -4.77
CA ASP A 408 47.64 -34.64 -4.51
C ASP A 408 48.06 -34.11 -3.12
N PRO A 409 48.48 -34.98 -2.19
CA PRO A 409 48.91 -34.58 -0.86
C PRO A 409 50.22 -33.78 -0.85
N THR A 410 51.02 -33.84 -1.92
CA THR A 410 52.31 -33.15 -2.02
C THR A 410 52.20 -31.69 -2.46
N HIS A 411 51.01 -31.26 -2.91
CA HIS A 411 50.74 -29.91 -3.39
C HIS A 411 49.75 -29.19 -2.49
N ASP A 412 50.06 -27.96 -2.06
CA ASP A 412 49.17 -27.14 -1.24
C ASP A 412 47.86 -26.81 -1.99
N ALA A 413 46.72 -26.84 -1.27
CA ALA A 413 45.41 -26.45 -1.79
C ALA A 413 44.78 -25.31 -0.98
N PRO A 414 45.34 -24.08 -1.06
CA PRO A 414 44.85 -22.91 -0.32
C PRO A 414 43.39 -22.58 -0.64
N VAL A 415 42.93 -22.92 -1.86
CA VAL A 415 41.53 -22.73 -2.29
C VAL A 415 40.51 -23.36 -1.33
N LEU A 416 40.88 -24.42 -0.60
CA LEU A 416 39.97 -25.11 0.32
C LEU A 416 39.69 -24.28 1.57
N THR A 417 40.73 -23.73 2.21
CA THR A 417 40.59 -22.87 3.40
C THR A 417 40.07 -21.49 3.03
N GLU A 418 40.44 -20.94 1.87
CA GLU A 418 39.87 -19.70 1.32
C GLU A 418 38.37 -19.83 1.08
N ALA A 419 37.94 -20.88 0.35
CA ALA A 419 36.53 -21.11 0.08
C ALA A 419 35.73 -21.35 1.37
N LEU A 420 36.30 -22.08 2.33
CA LEU A 420 35.71 -22.27 3.65
C LEU A 420 35.56 -20.93 4.37
N ALA A 421 36.61 -20.11 4.50
CA ALA A 421 36.54 -18.85 5.23
C ALA A 421 35.54 -17.87 4.59
N VAL A 422 35.56 -17.75 3.26
CA VAL A 422 34.64 -16.86 2.52
C VAL A 422 33.19 -17.31 2.64
N ARG A 423 32.90 -18.61 2.53
CA ARG A 423 31.52 -19.11 2.56
C ARG A 423 30.94 -19.21 3.97
N THR A 424 31.78 -19.46 4.95
CA THR A 424 31.36 -19.56 6.36
C THR A 424 31.43 -18.21 7.08
N GLY A 425 32.04 -17.20 6.43
CA GLY A 425 32.34 -15.90 7.00
C GLY A 425 33.17 -16.01 8.27
N SER A 426 34.07 -16.99 8.30
CA SER A 426 34.96 -17.25 9.43
C SER A 426 36.12 -16.27 9.44
N ARG A 427 36.55 -15.88 10.64
CA ARG A 427 37.76 -15.08 10.87
C ARG A 427 39.00 -15.82 10.36
N ARG A 428 39.07 -17.14 10.61
CA ARG A 428 40.11 -18.03 10.10
C ARG A 428 39.51 -19.43 9.83
N ALA A 429 39.90 -20.07 8.74
CA ALA A 429 39.55 -21.47 8.45
C ALA A 429 40.84 -22.29 8.34
N SER A 430 40.88 -23.45 9.01
CA SER A 430 42.10 -24.26 9.10
C SER A 430 41.84 -25.76 8.96
N LEU A 431 42.83 -26.46 8.42
CA LEU A 431 42.88 -27.90 8.18
C LEU A 431 43.96 -28.51 9.09
N TRP A 432 43.54 -29.43 9.94
CA TRP A 432 44.39 -30.07 10.94
C TRP A 432 44.48 -31.56 10.64
N ARG A 433 45.67 -32.07 10.37
CA ARG A 433 45.91 -33.50 10.11
C ARG A 433 46.39 -34.18 11.38
N LEU A 434 45.87 -35.38 11.64
CA LEU A 434 46.28 -36.20 12.77
C LEU A 434 47.56 -36.97 12.43
N LEU A 435 48.59 -36.84 13.26
CA LEU A 435 49.91 -37.45 13.14
C LEU A 435 50.15 -38.47 14.25
N SER A 436 51.03 -39.46 14.00
CA SER A 436 51.67 -40.33 15.01
C SER A 436 50.69 -41.01 15.98
N GLU A 437 50.08 -42.14 15.60
CA GLU A 437 49.10 -42.91 16.43
C GLU A 437 48.03 -42.06 17.17
N GLY A 438 47.73 -40.84 16.71
CA GLY A 438 46.75 -39.94 17.31
C GLY A 438 47.26 -38.99 18.40
N ASP A 439 48.58 -38.81 18.55
CA ASP A 439 49.15 -38.00 19.63
C ASP A 439 49.42 -36.53 19.27
N ARG A 440 49.38 -36.18 17.97
CA ARG A 440 49.61 -34.81 17.49
C ARG A 440 48.65 -34.40 16.38
N LEU A 441 48.28 -33.12 16.33
CA LEU A 441 47.58 -32.49 15.21
C LEU A 441 48.50 -31.42 14.61
N ILE A 442 48.75 -31.52 13.31
CA ILE A 442 49.51 -30.52 12.54
C ILE A 442 48.57 -29.70 11.68
N CYS A 443 48.73 -28.38 11.71
CA CYS A 443 48.00 -27.47 10.84
C CYS A 443 48.63 -27.50 9.42
N GLU A 444 47.97 -28.20 8.50
CA GLU A 444 48.35 -28.30 7.08
C GLU A 444 48.08 -26.99 6.33
N ASP A 445 47.02 -26.27 6.72
CA ASP A 445 46.78 -24.92 6.22
C ASP A 445 45.80 -24.17 7.12
N ALA A 446 46.01 -22.87 7.31
CA ALA A 446 45.06 -21.99 7.98
C ALA A 446 45.01 -20.63 7.27
N PHE A 447 43.84 -20.26 6.77
CA PHE A 447 43.62 -19.00 6.06
C PHE A 447 42.88 -17.99 6.94
N ASP A 448 43.55 -16.87 7.20
CA ASP A 448 43.02 -15.69 7.88
C ASP A 448 42.37 -14.75 6.85
N ALA A 449 41.03 -14.66 6.87
CA ALA A 449 40.27 -13.87 5.89
C ALA A 449 40.35 -12.35 6.08
N ALA A 450 40.70 -11.87 7.29
CA ALA A 450 40.79 -10.43 7.55
C ALA A 450 42.15 -9.86 7.10
N ARG A 451 43.19 -10.69 7.12
CA ARG A 451 44.56 -10.32 6.74
C ARG A 451 44.97 -10.85 5.37
N ASP A 452 44.20 -11.78 4.81
CA ASP A 452 44.48 -12.44 3.52
C ASP A 452 45.82 -13.20 3.55
N VAL A 453 46.01 -14.03 4.59
CA VAL A 453 47.28 -14.73 4.86
C VAL A 453 47.03 -16.20 5.23
N HIS A 454 47.93 -17.07 4.75
CA HIS A 454 47.98 -18.49 5.10
C HIS A 454 49.10 -18.79 6.13
N SER A 455 48.84 -19.66 7.11
CA SER A 455 49.81 -20.15 8.10
C SER A 455 49.82 -21.69 8.24
N THR A 456 51.02 -22.33 8.32
CA THR A 456 51.22 -23.79 8.49
C THR A 456 52.03 -24.15 9.70
N GLY A 457 52.03 -25.45 10.01
CA GLY A 457 53.11 -26.09 10.76
C GLY A 457 52.99 -25.85 12.26
N MET A 458 51.88 -25.23 12.66
CA MET A 458 51.47 -25.19 14.04
C MET A 458 51.10 -26.62 14.45
N GLU A 459 51.82 -27.13 15.43
CA GLU A 459 51.56 -28.44 16.03
C GLU A 459 50.92 -28.25 17.41
N ILE A 460 49.94 -29.10 17.71
CA ILE A 460 49.41 -29.24 19.06
C ILE A 460 49.55 -30.71 19.48
N SER A 461 49.94 -30.91 20.74
CA SER A 461 50.11 -32.24 21.33
C SER A 461 48.88 -32.65 22.14
N ARG A 462 48.65 -33.97 22.23
CA ARG A 462 47.59 -34.54 23.06
C ARG A 462 47.82 -34.34 24.56
N SER A 463 49.08 -34.28 25.01
CA SER A 463 49.41 -34.03 26.42
C SER A 463 48.87 -32.70 26.94
N GLU A 464 48.78 -31.69 26.07
CA GLU A 464 48.25 -30.36 26.40
C GLU A 464 46.76 -30.20 26.05
N ASN A 465 46.25 -30.95 25.07
CA ASN A 465 44.90 -30.79 24.51
C ASN A 465 44.03 -32.07 24.60
N GLY A 466 44.22 -32.92 25.61
CA GLY A 466 43.59 -34.26 25.69
C GLY A 466 42.10 -34.31 25.39
N LYS A 467 41.29 -33.44 26.01
CA LYS A 467 39.83 -33.37 25.80
C LYS A 467 39.42 -32.99 24.37
N LEU A 468 40.22 -32.18 23.68
CA LEU A 468 40.00 -31.84 22.28
C LEU A 468 40.25 -33.05 21.41
N PHE A 469 41.36 -33.75 21.65
CA PHE A 469 41.71 -34.97 20.92
C PHE A 469 40.62 -36.03 21.08
N ASP A 470 40.15 -36.27 22.31
CA ASP A 470 39.06 -37.23 22.55
C ASP A 470 37.81 -36.88 21.73
N ALA A 471 37.38 -35.61 21.73
CA ALA A 471 36.22 -35.17 20.95
C ALA A 471 36.42 -35.28 19.43
N VAL A 472 37.65 -35.05 18.94
CA VAL A 472 38.01 -35.22 17.53
C VAL A 472 38.00 -36.69 17.15
N THR A 473 38.62 -37.57 17.95
CA THR A 473 38.73 -39.02 17.68
C THR A 473 37.38 -39.74 17.77
N GLU A 474 36.47 -39.29 18.63
CA GLU A 474 35.10 -39.78 18.71
C GLU A 474 34.22 -39.34 17.52
N GLY A 475 34.72 -38.44 16.66
CA GLY A 475 34.03 -37.99 15.45
C GLY A 475 32.90 -36.98 15.73
N HIS A 476 32.92 -36.31 16.88
CA HIS A 476 31.89 -35.34 17.24
C HIS A 476 32.13 -33.97 16.57
N VAL A 477 31.11 -33.48 15.85
CA VAL A 477 31.09 -32.10 15.37
C VAL A 477 30.88 -31.17 16.56
N LEU A 478 31.77 -30.19 16.73
CA LEU A 478 31.69 -29.23 17.83
C LEU A 478 31.25 -27.87 17.29
N SER A 479 30.18 -27.32 17.83
CA SER A 479 29.78 -25.93 17.62
C SER A 479 29.75 -25.22 18.97
N ILE A 480 30.71 -24.32 19.19
CA ILE A 480 30.99 -23.72 20.50
C ILE A 480 30.85 -22.21 20.37
N ALA A 481 29.94 -21.64 21.14
CA ALA A 481 29.69 -20.21 21.16
C ALA A 481 30.74 -19.41 21.95
N ASN A 482 31.45 -20.05 22.88
CA ASN A 482 32.55 -19.43 23.63
C ASN A 482 33.63 -20.46 23.99
N ALA A 483 34.67 -20.55 23.18
CA ALA A 483 35.77 -21.50 23.30
C ALA A 483 36.67 -21.22 24.51
N SER A 484 36.68 -19.99 25.05
CA SER A 484 37.45 -19.67 26.27
C SER A 484 36.86 -20.30 27.54
N GLN A 485 35.57 -20.65 27.51
CA GLN A 485 34.82 -21.24 28.63
C GLN A 485 34.50 -22.72 28.46
N ASP A 486 34.77 -23.31 27.28
CA ASP A 486 34.52 -24.72 27.02
C ASP A 486 35.78 -25.54 27.34
N ASP A 487 35.69 -26.34 28.39
CA ASP A 487 36.73 -27.24 28.89
C ASP A 487 37.44 -28.09 27.82
N ARG A 488 36.77 -28.41 26.70
CA ARG A 488 37.33 -29.27 25.65
C ARG A 488 38.29 -28.52 24.74
N VAL A 489 38.06 -27.22 24.54
CA VAL A 489 38.78 -26.40 23.55
C VAL A 489 39.48 -25.20 24.18
N GLN A 490 39.41 -25.01 25.50
CA GLN A 490 40.00 -23.87 26.18
C GLN A 490 41.51 -23.74 25.94
N THR A 491 42.27 -24.83 26.02
CA THR A 491 43.72 -24.81 25.73
C THR A 491 43.98 -24.43 24.27
N PHE A 492 43.23 -25.02 23.34
CA PHE A 492 43.30 -24.68 21.92
C PHE A 492 42.90 -23.22 21.65
N GLN A 493 41.93 -22.66 22.38
CA GLN A 493 41.56 -21.26 22.28
C GLN A 493 42.72 -20.35 22.68
N ARG A 494 43.42 -20.66 23.78
CA ARG A 494 44.55 -19.86 24.28
C ARG A 494 45.77 -19.93 23.37
N THR A 495 46.11 -21.12 22.87
CA THR A 495 47.33 -21.34 22.09
C THR A 495 47.15 -20.99 20.62
N VAL A 496 45.97 -21.25 20.06
CA VAL A 496 45.70 -21.12 18.61
C VAL A 496 44.75 -19.97 18.31
N MET A 497 43.53 -19.98 18.85
CA MET A 497 42.46 -19.07 18.40
C MET A 497 42.67 -17.60 18.82
N ARG A 498 43.34 -17.40 19.96
CA ARG A 498 43.61 -16.06 20.52
C ARG A 498 44.45 -15.19 19.59
N THR A 499 45.32 -15.82 18.78
CA THR A 499 46.16 -15.13 17.77
C THR A 499 45.36 -14.31 16.75
N VAL A 500 44.10 -14.70 16.49
CA VAL A 500 43.20 -14.00 15.55
C VAL A 500 41.99 -13.36 16.24
N GLY A 501 41.97 -13.35 17.58
CA GLY A 501 40.88 -12.81 18.39
C GLY A 501 39.57 -13.59 18.23
N ALA A 502 39.64 -14.91 18.05
CA ALA A 502 38.47 -15.75 17.88
C ALA A 502 37.99 -16.40 19.19
N ASP A 503 36.67 -16.37 19.39
CA ASP A 503 36.00 -16.88 20.58
C ASP A 503 34.96 -17.96 20.25
N ARG A 504 34.42 -17.99 19.03
CA ARG A 504 33.49 -19.02 18.57
C ARG A 504 34.25 -20.04 17.73
N LEU A 505 33.94 -21.31 17.91
CA LEU A 505 34.58 -22.42 17.20
C LEU A 505 33.52 -23.29 16.54
N PHE A 506 33.76 -23.65 15.28
CA PHE A 506 33.11 -24.81 14.67
C PHE A 506 34.19 -25.79 14.21
N LEU A 507 34.16 -27.02 14.72
CA LEU A 507 35.11 -28.08 14.41
C LEU A 507 34.37 -29.25 13.79
N GLN A 508 34.80 -29.65 12.60
CA GLN A 508 34.30 -30.80 11.86
C GLN A 508 35.41 -31.86 11.75
N PRO A 509 35.27 -33.02 12.42
CA PRO A 509 36.19 -34.13 12.22
C PRO A 509 36.16 -34.62 10.78
N VAL A 510 37.33 -34.95 10.24
CA VAL A 510 37.52 -35.49 8.90
C VAL A 510 37.72 -37.00 9.04
N VAL A 511 36.80 -37.77 8.47
CA VAL A 511 36.77 -39.23 8.59
C VAL A 511 37.07 -39.87 7.25
N TYR A 512 38.01 -40.83 7.23
CA TYR A 512 38.30 -41.69 6.09
C TYR A 512 38.26 -43.15 6.56
N GLY A 513 37.50 -44.02 5.89
CA GLY A 513 37.47 -45.45 6.22
C GLY A 513 37.06 -45.80 7.66
N HIS A 514 36.16 -45.02 8.29
CA HIS A 514 35.78 -45.12 9.72
C HIS A 514 36.86 -44.71 10.74
N GLN A 515 37.97 -44.11 10.30
CA GLN A 515 38.98 -43.52 11.18
C GLN A 515 39.05 -42.00 10.98
N VAL A 516 39.28 -41.28 12.08
CA VAL A 516 39.47 -39.83 12.04
C VAL A 516 40.90 -39.54 11.61
N VAL A 517 41.06 -38.91 10.46
CA VAL A 517 42.37 -38.56 9.87
C VAL A 517 42.75 -37.09 10.13
N GLY A 518 41.83 -36.29 10.67
CA GLY A 518 42.05 -34.89 10.98
C GLY A 518 40.79 -34.13 11.37
N ALA A 519 40.84 -32.81 11.34
CA ALA A 519 39.71 -31.92 11.60
C ALA A 519 39.79 -30.65 10.75
N ILE A 520 38.63 -30.13 10.35
CA ILE A 520 38.46 -28.77 9.83
C ILE A 520 38.03 -27.88 10.99
N VAL A 521 38.70 -26.75 11.16
CA VAL A 521 38.44 -25.80 12.24
C VAL A 521 38.11 -24.43 11.67
N LEU A 522 36.93 -23.93 12.01
CA LEU A 522 36.42 -22.62 11.63
C LEU A 522 36.31 -21.73 12.86
N GLU A 523 37.01 -20.60 12.83
CA GLU A 523 37.11 -19.65 13.93
C GLU A 523 36.22 -18.44 13.65
N ASN A 524 35.30 -18.10 14.57
CA ASN A 524 34.25 -17.09 14.41
C ASN A 524 33.36 -17.23 13.15
N PRO A 525 32.72 -18.40 12.91
CA PRO A 525 31.77 -18.55 11.80
C PRO A 525 30.51 -17.69 12.00
N THR A 526 30.03 -17.04 10.93
CA THR A 526 28.88 -16.11 10.98
C THR A 526 27.56 -16.71 10.47
N VAL A 527 27.59 -17.69 9.55
CA VAL A 527 26.39 -18.19 8.83
C VAL A 527 26.22 -19.70 9.00
N VAL A 528 25.78 -20.21 10.16
CA VAL A 528 25.88 -21.66 10.50
C VAL A 528 24.92 -22.58 9.74
N GLU A 529 23.70 -22.15 9.41
CA GLU A 529 22.66 -23.03 8.80
C GLU A 529 22.89 -23.37 7.32
N THR A 530 23.68 -22.57 6.59
CA THR A 530 23.97 -22.77 5.16
C THR A 530 25.34 -23.43 4.90
N MET A 531 26.07 -23.83 5.95
CA MET A 531 27.47 -24.30 5.85
C MET A 531 27.62 -25.79 5.57
N GLU A 532 26.63 -26.61 5.93
CA GLU A 532 26.83 -28.07 6.01
C GLU A 532 27.30 -28.66 4.67
N HIS A 533 26.74 -28.19 3.55
CA HIS A 533 27.07 -28.70 2.23
C HIS A 533 28.51 -28.37 1.80
N ILE A 534 28.97 -27.13 1.99
CA ILE A 534 30.33 -26.74 1.59
C ILE A 534 31.39 -27.35 2.51
N VAL A 535 31.09 -27.43 3.82
CA VAL A 535 31.99 -28.04 4.80
C VAL A 535 32.10 -29.55 4.55
N ALA A 536 31.00 -30.25 4.28
CA ALA A 536 31.03 -31.67 3.96
C ALA A 536 31.76 -31.96 2.63
N PHE A 537 31.58 -31.09 1.62
CA PHE A 537 32.28 -31.19 0.35
C PHE A 537 33.79 -31.05 0.52
N VAL A 538 34.25 -30.01 1.24
CA VAL A 538 35.67 -29.81 1.53
C VAL A 538 36.22 -30.92 2.42
N ALA A 539 35.48 -31.37 3.44
CA ALA A 539 35.86 -32.49 4.30
C ALA A 539 36.12 -33.78 3.50
N SER A 540 35.35 -34.03 2.45
CA SER A 540 35.53 -35.21 1.58
C SER A 540 36.84 -35.13 0.78
N ILE A 541 37.20 -33.94 0.29
CA ILE A 541 38.48 -33.70 -0.41
C ILE A 541 39.65 -33.82 0.56
N VAL A 542 39.53 -33.22 1.74
CA VAL A 542 40.56 -33.25 2.80
C VAL A 542 40.77 -34.68 3.31
N ALA A 543 39.72 -35.49 3.44
CA ALA A 543 39.82 -36.90 3.83
C ALA A 543 40.69 -37.71 2.87
N LEU A 544 40.52 -37.51 1.56
CA LEU A 544 41.35 -38.14 0.53
C LEU A 544 42.82 -37.66 0.58
N ARG A 545 43.04 -36.36 0.80
CA ARG A 545 44.40 -35.82 0.93
C ARG A 545 45.12 -36.36 2.16
N PHE A 546 44.42 -36.45 3.30
CA PHE A 546 45.01 -36.94 4.54
C PHE A 546 45.20 -38.46 4.54
N SER A 547 44.41 -39.23 3.78
CA SER A 547 44.57 -40.69 3.69
C SER A 547 45.86 -41.12 2.97
N TYR A 548 46.29 -40.40 1.93
CA TYR A 548 47.55 -40.74 1.25
C TYR A 548 48.79 -40.62 2.16
N ALA A 549 48.80 -39.63 3.06
CA ALA A 549 49.88 -39.46 4.05
C ALA A 549 49.82 -40.51 5.18
N TYR A 550 48.67 -41.17 5.37
CA TYR A 550 48.49 -42.24 6.35
C TYR A 550 49.08 -43.57 5.84
N ASP A 551 48.95 -43.86 4.54
CA ASP A 551 49.48 -45.08 3.91
C ASP A 551 51.02 -45.06 3.74
N GLU A 552 51.65 -43.89 3.56
CA GLU A 552 53.13 -43.78 3.48
C GLU A 552 53.85 -43.90 4.84
N MET A 553 53.17 -43.68 5.97
CA MET A 553 53.77 -43.81 7.31
C MET A 553 53.98 -45.26 7.77
N GLY A 554 53.55 -46.24 6.98
CA GLY A 554 53.85 -47.66 7.22
C GLY A 554 55.31 -48.05 6.94
N ASP A 555 56.09 -47.22 6.24
CA ASP A 555 57.45 -47.61 5.82
C ASP A 555 58.38 -46.38 5.63
N GLY A 556 58.92 -45.85 6.74
CA GLY A 556 59.86 -44.72 6.66
C GLY A 556 60.54 -44.36 7.97
N GLN A 557 61.77 -44.87 8.18
CA GLN A 557 62.65 -44.45 9.27
C GLN A 557 62.98 -42.95 9.16
N GLY A 558 62.58 -42.17 10.17
CA GLY A 558 62.95 -40.75 10.28
C GLY A 558 64.46 -40.57 10.41
N LYS A 559 65.09 -39.90 9.46
CA LYS A 559 66.48 -39.46 9.55
C LYS A 559 66.61 -38.44 10.68
N THR A 560 67.31 -38.81 11.75
CA THR A 560 67.73 -37.86 12.78
C THR A 560 68.87 -37.01 12.23
N PHE A 561 68.69 -35.70 12.23
CA PHE A 561 69.66 -34.71 11.79
C PHE A 561 70.68 -34.44 12.92
N SER A 562 71.98 -34.61 12.64
CA SER A 562 73.08 -34.32 13.58
C SER A 562 74.01 -33.29 12.96
N LEU A 563 74.04 -32.08 13.51
CA LEU A 563 74.97 -31.01 13.11
C LEU A 563 76.37 -31.29 13.65
N THR A 564 77.41 -31.06 12.84
CA THR A 564 78.82 -31.19 13.25
C THR A 564 79.17 -30.05 14.23
N GLN A 565 79.67 -30.37 15.42
CA GLN A 565 80.05 -29.36 16.41
C GLN A 565 81.38 -28.69 16.04
N SER A 566 81.32 -27.49 15.46
CA SER A 566 82.43 -26.53 15.46
C SER A 566 82.40 -25.76 16.78
N SER A 567 83.48 -25.86 17.56
CA SER A 567 83.61 -25.24 18.90
C SER A 567 83.88 -23.74 18.76
N GLN A 568 82.83 -22.92 18.85
CA GLN A 568 82.95 -21.48 19.09
C GLN A 568 82.09 -21.09 20.29
N LYS A 569 82.69 -20.40 21.28
CA LYS A 569 81.99 -19.97 22.51
C LYS A 569 81.07 -18.78 22.22
N THR A 570 79.79 -18.90 22.56
CA THR A 570 78.78 -17.83 22.42
C THR A 570 79.10 -16.65 23.33
N ARG A 571 79.06 -15.43 22.78
CA ARG A 571 79.31 -14.18 23.51
C ARG A 571 77.99 -13.56 23.97
N PHE A 572 77.91 -13.16 25.24
CA PHE A 572 76.79 -12.42 25.80
C PHE A 572 77.26 -10.99 26.10
N ASP A 573 76.81 -10.01 25.31
CA ASP A 573 77.13 -8.61 25.55
C ASP A 573 75.91 -7.92 26.18
N GLU A 574 75.99 -7.54 27.46
CA GLU A 574 75.04 -6.59 28.04
C GLU A 574 75.29 -5.21 27.44
N GLY A 575 74.23 -4.51 27.04
CA GLY A 575 74.28 -3.22 26.34
C GLY A 575 75.30 -2.27 26.94
N PHE A 576 76.48 -2.21 26.30
CA PHE A 576 77.68 -1.47 26.67
C PHE A 576 78.18 -1.72 28.10
N LEU A 577 79.12 -2.68 28.27
CA LEU A 577 80.37 -2.56 29.05
C LEU A 577 81.13 -3.92 29.02
N LEU A 578 82.19 -4.02 28.21
CA LEU A 578 83.28 -4.96 28.46
C LEU A 578 84.08 -4.41 29.65
N GLU A 579 84.28 -5.19 30.71
CA GLU A 579 85.25 -4.82 31.75
C GLU A 579 86.67 -4.84 31.17
N PRO A 580 87.43 -3.73 31.24
CA PRO A 580 88.78 -3.70 30.71
C PRO A 580 89.74 -4.37 31.70
N GLY A 581 90.07 -5.63 31.43
CA GLY A 581 91.35 -6.22 31.85
C GLY A 581 91.23 -7.53 32.62
N GLU A 582 91.67 -8.62 32.00
CA GLU A 582 92.72 -9.46 32.57
C GLU A 582 93.53 -10.10 31.43
N GLU A 583 94.74 -9.57 31.22
CA GLU A 583 95.77 -10.20 30.41
C GLU A 583 96.18 -11.53 31.07
N GLN A 584 96.21 -12.62 30.30
CA GLN A 584 97.16 -13.69 30.58
C GLN A 584 98.03 -13.97 29.35
N LYS A 585 99.25 -13.44 29.47
CA LYS A 585 100.43 -13.75 28.68
C LYS A 585 100.71 -15.25 28.72
N THR A 586 100.95 -15.84 27.55
CA THR A 586 102.04 -16.81 27.40
C THR A 586 102.69 -16.61 26.04
N GLN A 587 104.01 -16.45 26.09
CA GLN A 587 104.91 -16.23 24.96
C GLN A 587 105.17 -17.52 24.19
N GLY A 588 105.46 -17.39 22.89
CA GLY A 588 106.31 -18.33 22.16
C GLY A 588 105.66 -18.96 20.93
N GLU A 589 106.28 -18.67 19.78
CA GLU A 589 106.18 -19.37 18.49
C GLU A 589 105.04 -18.99 17.53
N ALA A 590 105.43 -18.89 16.26
CA ALA A 590 104.64 -18.36 15.17
C ALA A 590 103.38 -19.20 14.89
N GLY A 591 102.23 -18.68 15.31
CA GLY A 591 100.90 -19.17 15.00
C GLY A 591 99.88 -18.13 15.48
N HIS A 592 98.85 -17.85 14.68
CA HIS A 592 97.84 -16.82 14.96
C HIS A 592 97.23 -16.96 16.37
N PRO A 593 97.13 -15.89 17.19
CA PRO A 593 96.31 -15.90 18.39
C PRO A 593 94.85 -15.60 18.02
N ASP A 594 94.00 -16.62 18.14
CA ASP A 594 92.55 -16.54 18.09
C ASP A 594 91.99 -15.61 19.18
N GLY A 595 91.10 -14.70 18.81
CA GLY A 595 90.23 -14.03 19.80
C GLY A 595 89.65 -12.67 19.41
N VAL A 596 90.36 -11.89 18.58
CA VAL A 596 89.90 -10.55 18.14
C VAL A 596 89.69 -10.57 16.64
N LEU A 597 88.42 -10.56 16.22
CA LEU A 597 88.04 -10.50 14.81
C LEU A 597 88.56 -9.20 14.18
N PRO A 598 89.23 -9.26 13.02
CA PRO A 598 89.71 -8.06 12.35
C PRO A 598 88.54 -7.18 11.91
N ALA A 599 88.72 -5.86 11.99
CA ALA A 599 87.78 -4.93 11.40
C ALA A 599 87.72 -5.18 9.88
N GLY A 600 86.51 -5.36 9.33
CA GLY A 600 86.37 -5.76 7.94
C GLY A 600 84.94 -6.05 7.51
N VAL A 601 84.79 -6.39 6.24
CA VAL A 601 83.53 -6.79 5.62
C VAL A 601 83.44 -8.31 5.63
N TYR A 602 82.32 -8.81 6.13
CA TYR A 602 81.98 -10.23 6.23
C TYR A 602 80.80 -10.49 5.28
N PRO A 603 80.96 -11.30 4.22
CA PRO A 603 80.02 -11.31 3.09
C PRO A 603 78.72 -12.07 3.35
N GLN A 604 78.73 -13.08 4.23
CA GLN A 604 77.56 -13.89 4.56
C GLN A 604 77.50 -14.14 6.06
N VAL A 605 76.78 -13.27 6.75
CA VAL A 605 76.58 -13.37 8.20
C VAL A 605 75.10 -13.62 8.48
N PRO A 606 74.75 -14.78 9.08
CA PRO A 606 73.39 -15.05 9.53
C PRO A 606 73.05 -14.18 10.74
N VAL A 607 71.98 -13.39 10.61
CA VAL A 607 71.49 -12.50 11.65
C VAL A 607 70.01 -12.77 11.89
N MET A 608 69.65 -12.85 13.17
CA MET A 608 68.28 -12.95 13.63
C MET A 608 68.00 -11.79 14.58
N VAL A 609 66.85 -11.15 14.41
CA VAL A 609 66.34 -10.12 15.31
C VAL A 609 65.03 -10.61 15.90
N ILE A 610 64.91 -10.54 17.22
CA ILE A 610 63.67 -10.77 17.94
C ILE A 610 63.21 -9.42 18.48
N SER A 611 61.98 -9.02 18.19
CA SER A 611 61.38 -7.80 18.76
C SER A 611 60.22 -8.19 19.65
N PHE A 612 60.18 -7.62 20.85
CA PHE A 612 59.04 -7.71 21.77
C PHE A 612 58.24 -6.40 21.71
N ASP A 613 56.94 -6.47 21.47
CA ASP A 613 56.04 -5.31 21.51
C ASP A 613 55.79 -4.88 22.97
N ASP A 614 55.75 -3.57 23.22
CA ASP A 614 55.68 -2.98 24.56
C ASP A 614 54.38 -3.36 25.31
N PRO A 615 54.45 -4.05 26.46
CA PRO A 615 53.28 -4.41 27.25
C PRO A 615 52.89 -3.27 28.22
N TYR A 616 52.54 -2.08 27.71
CA TYR A 616 52.05 -1.00 28.59
C TYR A 616 50.59 -1.21 29.01
N GLY A 617 50.40 -2.02 30.05
CA GLY A 617 49.18 -2.01 30.88
C GLY A 617 49.38 -1.16 32.12
N SER A 618 48.40 -0.34 32.49
CA SER A 618 48.42 0.62 33.62
C SER A 618 48.38 -0.01 35.02
N ASN A 619 48.65 -1.31 35.16
CA ASN A 619 48.53 -2.05 36.41
C ASN A 619 49.90 -2.51 36.92
N ARG A 620 50.19 -2.25 38.21
CA ARG A 620 51.50 -2.55 38.82
C ARG A 620 51.78 -4.07 38.87
N ASP A 621 50.73 -4.88 39.01
CA ASP A 621 50.85 -6.33 39.06
C ASP A 621 51.15 -6.96 37.69
N SER A 622 50.68 -6.37 36.59
CA SER A 622 51.06 -6.82 35.24
C SER A 622 52.51 -6.51 34.93
N ILE A 623 53.04 -5.39 35.44
CA ILE A 623 54.45 -5.02 35.28
C ILE A 623 55.36 -6.03 36.02
N VAL A 624 55.02 -6.42 37.25
CA VAL A 624 55.80 -7.41 38.01
C VAL A 624 55.75 -8.80 37.36
N ARG A 625 54.59 -9.22 36.84
CA ARG A 625 54.48 -10.48 36.07
C ARG A 625 55.30 -10.45 34.78
N ALA A 626 55.22 -9.34 34.03
CA ALA A 626 56.01 -9.15 32.80
C ALA A 626 57.51 -9.20 33.09
N MET A 627 58.00 -8.56 34.16
CA MET A 627 59.42 -8.62 34.53
C MET A 627 59.90 -10.05 34.82
N LYS A 628 59.09 -10.87 35.50
CA LYS A 628 59.44 -12.27 35.77
C LYS A 628 59.51 -13.07 34.46
N VAL A 629 58.55 -12.88 33.57
CA VAL A 629 58.51 -13.55 32.26
C VAL A 629 59.69 -13.12 31.39
N VAL A 630 60.03 -11.84 31.36
CA VAL A 630 61.21 -11.33 30.63
C VAL A 630 62.48 -11.98 31.16
N SER A 631 62.67 -12.05 32.49
CA SER A 631 63.84 -12.71 33.08
C SER A 631 63.95 -14.19 32.69
N THR A 632 62.83 -14.93 32.66
CA THR A 632 62.81 -16.34 32.24
C THR A 632 63.12 -16.48 30.76
N LEU A 633 62.46 -15.68 29.90
CA LEU A 633 62.70 -15.70 28.46
C LEU A 633 64.15 -15.34 28.11
N SER A 634 64.75 -14.36 28.79
CA SER A 634 66.16 -14.00 28.58
C SER A 634 67.10 -15.17 28.92
N GLN A 635 66.85 -15.89 30.01
CA GLN A 635 67.65 -17.07 30.38
C GLN A 635 67.50 -18.21 29.37
N ASP A 636 66.28 -18.47 28.89
CA ASP A 636 66.03 -19.51 27.89
C ASP A 636 66.64 -19.16 26.53
N ILE A 637 66.57 -17.90 26.10
CA ILE A 637 67.21 -17.45 24.86
C ILE A 637 68.73 -17.61 24.97
N GLN A 638 69.33 -17.22 26.10
CA GLN A 638 70.78 -17.38 26.32
C GLN A 638 71.19 -18.85 26.30
N ARG A 639 70.43 -19.71 26.98
CA ARG A 639 70.68 -21.16 27.01
C ARG A 639 70.61 -21.77 25.62
N ILE A 640 69.57 -21.46 24.83
CA ILE A 640 69.43 -21.96 23.46
C ILE A 640 70.57 -21.45 22.58
N ALA A 641 70.98 -20.19 22.73
CA ALA A 641 72.09 -19.63 21.96
C ALA A 641 73.42 -20.35 22.24
N ASP A 642 73.69 -20.67 23.50
CA ASP A 642 74.89 -21.43 23.92
C ASP A 642 74.83 -22.88 23.42
N GLU A 643 73.70 -23.58 23.61
CA GLU A 643 73.47 -24.95 23.13
C GLU A 643 73.67 -25.07 21.60
N LYS A 644 73.30 -24.03 20.86
CA LYS A 644 73.41 -23.97 19.39
C LYS A 644 74.71 -23.31 18.91
N ASN A 645 75.65 -22.98 19.81
CA ASN A 645 76.94 -22.35 19.50
C ASN A 645 76.81 -21.12 18.58
N LEU A 646 75.93 -20.18 18.92
CA LEU A 646 75.79 -18.92 18.18
C LEU A 646 76.98 -17.99 18.47
N PHE A 647 77.27 -17.05 17.59
CA PHE A 647 78.42 -16.15 17.76
C PHE A 647 78.19 -15.13 18.88
N SER A 648 77.06 -14.43 18.87
CA SER A 648 76.72 -13.43 19.88
C SER A 648 75.22 -13.27 20.07
N VAL A 649 74.84 -12.83 21.27
CA VAL A 649 73.50 -12.38 21.65
C VAL A 649 73.63 -10.98 22.25
N GLN A 650 72.94 -10.00 21.67
CA GLN A 650 72.96 -8.60 22.11
C GLN A 650 71.54 -8.12 22.37
N VAL A 651 71.30 -7.50 23.52
CA VAL A 651 70.00 -6.92 23.88
C VAL A 651 70.05 -5.41 23.65
N VAL A 652 69.12 -4.90 22.84
CA VAL A 652 69.00 -3.48 22.50
C VAL A 652 67.53 -3.07 22.67
N SER A 653 67.25 -2.30 23.72
CA SER A 653 65.87 -1.86 24.04
C SER A 653 64.93 -3.08 24.18
N ASN A 654 63.86 -3.13 23.38
CA ASN A 654 62.88 -4.22 23.32
C ASN A 654 63.27 -5.33 22.31
N ARG A 655 64.52 -5.36 21.85
CA ARG A 655 64.98 -6.28 20.81
C ARG A 655 66.18 -7.10 21.26
N VAL A 656 66.28 -8.30 20.72
CA VAL A 656 67.44 -9.19 20.89
C VAL A 656 67.99 -9.51 19.51
N VAL A 657 69.26 -9.19 19.28
CA VAL A 657 69.99 -9.45 18.05
C VAL A 657 70.89 -10.65 18.28
N LEU A 658 70.73 -11.69 17.47
CA LEU A 658 71.52 -12.92 17.52
C LEU A 658 72.28 -13.09 16.21
N VAL A 659 73.57 -13.41 16.30
CA VAL A 659 74.43 -13.66 15.13
C VAL A 659 74.81 -15.13 15.13
N GLY A 660 74.54 -15.85 14.03
CA GLY A 660 74.78 -17.29 13.92
C GLY A 660 76.27 -17.66 13.79
N GLY A 661 77.05 -16.80 13.14
CA GLY A 661 78.47 -16.99 12.87
C GLY A 661 79.02 -15.78 12.12
N ILE A 662 80.30 -15.46 12.34
CA ILE A 662 80.99 -14.39 11.61
C ILE A 662 82.33 -14.91 11.09
N SER A 663 82.44 -15.01 9.77
CA SER A 663 83.65 -15.49 9.09
C SER A 663 83.83 -14.79 7.75
N GLN A 664 85.08 -14.60 7.33
CA GLN A 664 85.39 -14.08 6.00
C GLN A 664 85.08 -15.10 4.89
N THR A 665 84.98 -16.38 5.26
CA THR A 665 84.48 -17.45 4.39
C THR A 665 83.00 -17.74 4.70
N PRO A 666 82.15 -17.97 3.68
CA PRO A 666 80.76 -18.37 3.90
C PRO A 666 80.65 -19.65 4.76
N ASP A 667 79.94 -19.56 5.89
CA ASP A 667 79.61 -20.70 6.75
C ASP A 667 78.09 -20.97 6.68
N THR A 668 77.71 -21.94 5.86
CA THR A 668 76.30 -22.35 5.72
C THR A 668 75.77 -23.05 6.98
N GLU A 669 76.63 -23.70 7.77
CA GLU A 669 76.20 -24.35 9.01
C GLU A 669 75.79 -23.32 10.07
N ALA A 670 76.44 -22.14 10.11
CA ALA A 670 76.02 -21.03 10.97
C ALA A 670 74.58 -20.58 10.69
N ALA A 671 74.15 -20.58 9.42
CA ALA A 671 72.77 -20.25 9.06
C ALA A 671 71.79 -21.31 9.55
N LEU A 672 72.16 -22.60 9.45
CA LEU A 672 71.35 -23.72 9.94
C LEU A 672 71.22 -23.70 11.47
N ARG A 673 72.32 -23.46 12.19
CA ARG A 673 72.32 -23.32 13.67
C ARG A 673 71.42 -22.18 14.12
N LEU A 674 71.49 -21.03 13.44
CA LEU A 674 70.65 -19.88 13.76
C LEU A 674 69.16 -20.12 13.46
N ALA A 675 68.83 -20.76 12.35
CA ALA A 675 67.44 -21.11 12.01
C ALA A 675 66.85 -22.14 12.99
N ASP A 676 67.65 -23.12 13.43
CA ASP A 676 67.26 -24.09 14.43
C ASP A 676 67.06 -23.45 15.82
N ALA A 677 67.92 -22.49 16.17
CA ALA A 677 67.73 -21.65 17.35
C ALA A 677 66.44 -20.81 17.25
N ALA A 678 66.13 -20.23 16.08
CA ALA A 678 64.93 -19.43 15.86
C ALA A 678 63.64 -20.22 16.14
N VAL A 679 63.55 -21.45 15.63
CA VAL A 679 62.39 -22.34 15.87
C VAL A 679 62.26 -22.68 17.35
N SER A 680 63.37 -23.04 18.00
CA SER A 680 63.39 -23.40 19.42
C SER A 680 63.02 -22.21 20.32
N ILE A 681 63.54 -21.02 20.03
CA ILE A 681 63.23 -19.78 20.76
C ILE A 681 61.75 -19.43 20.60
N ARG A 682 61.20 -19.54 19.37
CA ARG A 682 59.76 -19.31 19.14
C ARG A 682 58.89 -20.22 20.01
N GLU A 683 59.19 -21.51 20.07
CA GLU A 683 58.43 -22.51 20.86
C GLU A 683 58.47 -22.20 22.35
N VAL A 684 59.65 -21.87 22.90
CA VAL A 684 59.79 -21.50 24.31
C VAL A 684 59.10 -20.16 24.62
N CYS A 685 59.18 -19.18 23.72
CA CYS A 685 58.48 -17.91 23.87
C CYS A 685 56.96 -18.10 23.90
N LEU A 686 56.40 -18.86 22.95
CA LEU A 686 54.96 -19.13 22.88
C LEU A 686 54.45 -19.85 24.14
N SER A 687 55.14 -20.90 24.58
CA SER A 687 54.75 -21.67 25.77
C SER A 687 54.87 -20.86 27.07
N THR A 688 55.95 -20.09 27.25
CA THR A 688 56.17 -19.28 28.45
C THR A 688 55.18 -18.11 28.54
N LEU A 689 54.87 -17.45 27.43
CA LEU A 689 53.87 -16.37 27.39
C LEU A 689 52.46 -16.90 27.65
N ALA A 690 52.11 -18.05 27.05
CA ALA A 690 50.83 -18.71 27.28
C ALA A 690 50.63 -19.13 28.75
N ALA A 691 51.68 -19.70 29.39
CA ALA A 691 51.63 -20.07 30.81
C ALA A 691 51.45 -18.88 31.75
N ALA A 692 51.89 -17.69 31.32
CA ALA A 692 51.74 -16.44 32.06
C ALA A 692 50.44 -15.67 31.74
N ASP A 693 49.58 -16.20 30.85
CA ASP A 693 48.39 -15.52 30.31
C ASP A 693 48.70 -14.16 29.65
N ILE A 694 49.86 -14.08 29.00
CA ILE A 694 50.32 -12.92 28.24
C ILE A 694 50.17 -13.23 26.76
N ASP A 695 49.62 -12.28 25.99
CA ASP A 695 49.52 -12.44 24.54
C ASP A 695 50.92 -12.62 23.93
N PRO A 696 51.10 -13.45 22.88
CA PRO A 696 52.36 -13.53 22.18
C PRO A 696 52.65 -12.16 21.57
N VAL A 697 53.59 -11.41 22.17
CA VAL A 697 53.94 -10.04 21.77
C VAL A 697 55.33 -10.00 21.16
N PHE A 698 55.73 -11.02 20.40
CA PHE A 698 57.08 -11.07 19.82
C PHE A 698 57.06 -11.42 18.34
N ARG A 699 58.08 -11.02 17.60
CA ARG A 699 58.30 -11.35 16.18
C ARG A 699 59.76 -11.66 15.95
N ILE A 700 60.05 -12.50 14.97
CA ILE A 700 61.42 -12.90 14.62
C ILE A 700 61.66 -12.63 13.14
N GLY A 701 62.72 -11.90 12.82
CA GLY A 701 63.21 -11.70 11.45
C GLY A 701 64.59 -12.32 11.30
N LEU A 702 64.85 -13.01 10.20
CA LEU A 702 66.13 -13.67 9.92
C LEU A 702 66.60 -13.37 8.50
N ASP A 703 67.85 -12.98 8.37
CA ASP A 703 68.53 -12.76 7.10
C ASP A 703 69.95 -13.33 7.11
N VAL A 704 70.49 -13.57 5.92
CA VAL A 704 71.90 -13.92 5.70
C VAL A 704 72.44 -12.98 4.64
N GLY A 705 73.38 -12.12 5.02
CA GLY A 705 73.89 -11.09 4.11
C GLY A 705 75.18 -10.43 4.59
N PRO A 706 75.68 -9.42 3.86
CA PRO A 706 76.94 -8.77 4.17
C PRO A 706 76.81 -7.85 5.38
N VAL A 707 77.83 -7.91 6.25
CA VAL A 707 77.98 -7.01 7.39
C VAL A 707 79.40 -6.48 7.50
N MET A 708 79.55 -5.31 8.08
CA MET A 708 80.81 -4.74 8.52
C MET A 708 80.92 -4.91 10.02
N ALA A 709 82.06 -5.38 10.50
CA ALA A 709 82.32 -5.44 11.93
C ALA A 709 83.59 -4.65 12.26
N SER A 710 83.58 -3.96 13.41
CA SER A 710 84.74 -3.23 13.92
C SER A 710 84.66 -3.06 15.43
N MET A 711 85.81 -2.84 16.07
CA MET A 711 85.88 -2.36 17.44
C MET A 711 85.63 -0.84 17.47
N LEU A 712 84.73 -0.39 18.34
CA LEU A 712 84.46 1.03 18.57
C LEU A 712 84.89 1.48 19.95
N GLY A 713 85.47 2.68 20.00
CA GLY A 713 85.93 3.28 21.25
C GLY A 713 87.20 2.62 21.78
N THR A 714 87.68 3.17 22.88
CA THR A 714 88.90 2.69 23.56
C THR A 714 88.67 2.39 25.03
N ASN A 715 87.55 2.83 25.62
CA ASN A 715 87.21 2.55 27.01
C ASN A 715 85.68 2.71 27.27
N PRO A 716 84.89 1.63 27.26
CA PRO A 716 85.25 0.28 26.79
C PRO A 716 85.42 0.27 25.26
N ALA A 717 86.28 -0.62 24.75
CA ALA A 717 86.30 -0.94 23.32
C ALA A 717 85.22 -1.99 23.05
N ILE A 718 84.23 -1.69 22.20
CA ILE A 718 83.05 -2.54 21.95
C ILE A 718 83.11 -3.13 20.55
N PHE A 719 82.97 -4.45 20.42
CA PHE A 719 82.78 -5.08 19.13
C PHE A 719 81.35 -4.82 18.64
N ASN A 720 81.21 -4.22 17.46
CA ASN A 720 79.88 -3.94 16.90
C ASN A 720 79.84 -4.29 15.41
N VAL A 721 78.63 -4.64 14.96
CA VAL A 721 78.33 -5.12 13.60
C VAL A 721 77.24 -4.23 13.02
N TRP A 722 77.42 -3.75 11.79
CA TRP A 722 76.39 -3.05 11.02
C TRP A 722 76.38 -3.56 9.60
N GLY A 723 75.22 -3.64 8.98
CA GLY A 723 75.16 -4.07 7.59
C GLY A 723 73.75 -4.35 7.13
N GLU A 724 73.67 -4.78 5.87
CA GLU A 724 72.41 -5.09 5.23
C GLU A 724 71.69 -6.22 5.97
N ALA A 725 72.39 -7.27 6.41
CA ALA A 725 71.77 -8.40 7.11
C ALA A 725 71.02 -8.00 8.39
N ILE A 726 71.58 -7.06 9.17
CA ILE A 726 70.93 -6.56 10.39
C ILE A 726 69.70 -5.71 10.04
N ASN A 727 69.84 -4.80 9.07
CA ASN A 727 68.75 -3.92 8.66
C ASN A 727 67.58 -4.71 8.03
N VAL A 728 67.89 -5.73 7.22
CA VAL A 728 66.91 -6.62 6.60
C VAL A 728 66.23 -7.48 7.65
N ALA A 729 66.99 -8.12 8.56
CA ALA A 729 66.41 -8.91 9.66
C ALA A 729 65.51 -8.06 10.56
N GLU A 730 65.90 -6.82 10.86
CA GLU A 730 65.07 -5.88 11.63
C GLU A 730 63.78 -5.51 10.87
N LEU A 731 63.88 -5.23 9.57
CA LEU A 731 62.71 -4.88 8.76
C LEU A 731 61.76 -6.07 8.58
N LEU A 732 62.29 -7.29 8.44
CA LEU A 732 61.51 -8.54 8.45
C LEU A 732 60.81 -8.73 9.80
N THR A 733 61.50 -8.44 10.91
CA THR A 733 60.88 -8.50 12.23
C THR A 733 59.71 -7.53 12.36
N ALA A 734 59.87 -6.29 11.86
CA ALA A 734 58.84 -5.26 11.92
C ALA A 734 57.66 -5.53 10.96
N SER A 735 57.92 -6.15 9.81
CA SER A 735 56.91 -6.48 8.78
C SER A 735 56.27 -7.85 8.93
N ALA A 736 56.72 -8.64 9.92
CA ALA A 736 56.16 -9.95 10.23
C ALA A 736 54.65 -9.83 10.54
N PRO A 737 53.81 -10.66 9.89
CA PRO A 737 52.35 -10.47 9.86
C PRO A 737 51.69 -10.72 11.21
N ASP A 738 52.18 -11.72 11.94
CA ASP A 738 51.61 -12.19 13.20
C ASP A 738 52.68 -12.32 14.25
N ALA A 739 52.28 -12.18 15.50
CA ALA A 739 53.18 -12.48 16.61
C ALA A 739 53.51 -13.98 16.66
N GLY A 740 54.73 -14.30 17.07
CA GLY A 740 55.30 -15.63 17.04
C GLY A 740 55.78 -16.09 15.66
N THR A 741 55.66 -15.27 14.61
CA THR A 741 56.15 -15.66 13.28
C THR A 741 57.65 -15.42 13.12
N ILE A 742 58.30 -16.32 12.36
CA ILE A 742 59.68 -16.18 11.91
C ILE A 742 59.66 -15.84 10.42
N GLN A 743 59.91 -14.57 10.10
CA GLN A 743 59.98 -14.12 8.71
C GLN A 743 61.43 -14.13 8.24
N VAL A 744 61.67 -14.70 7.06
CA VAL A 744 62.99 -14.83 6.47
C VAL A 744 63.08 -14.14 5.11
N SER A 745 64.27 -13.66 4.77
CA SER A 745 64.56 -13.11 3.45
C SER A 745 64.63 -14.22 2.37
N GLU A 746 64.61 -13.81 1.10
CA GLU A 746 64.86 -14.70 -0.03
C GLU A 746 66.26 -15.35 0.02
N HIS A 747 67.27 -14.62 0.49
CA HIS A 747 68.64 -15.15 0.64
C HIS A 747 68.71 -16.24 1.70
N ALA A 748 68.11 -16.00 2.87
CA ALA A 748 68.03 -17.01 3.93
C ALA A 748 67.23 -18.24 3.49
N TYR A 749 66.08 -18.03 2.82
CA TYR A 749 65.29 -19.11 2.24
C TYR A 749 66.12 -19.98 1.28
N ALA A 750 66.88 -19.37 0.37
CA ALA A 750 67.68 -20.11 -0.59
C ALA A 750 68.69 -21.07 0.06
N LEU A 751 69.24 -20.69 1.23
CA LEU A 751 70.19 -21.51 1.99
C LEU A 751 69.51 -22.58 2.87
N LEU A 752 68.31 -22.29 3.37
CA LEU A 752 67.65 -23.10 4.40
C LEU A 752 66.58 -24.07 3.87
N ARG A 753 66.06 -23.83 2.66
CA ARG A 753 64.91 -24.56 2.03
C ARG A 753 65.03 -26.08 1.97
N GLU A 754 66.24 -26.63 2.06
CA GLU A 754 66.43 -28.09 2.04
C GLU A 754 66.13 -28.73 3.40
N HIS A 755 66.31 -27.98 4.50
CA HIS A 755 66.28 -28.48 5.88
C HIS A 755 65.06 -27.99 6.69
N PHE A 756 64.38 -26.96 6.20
CA PHE A 756 63.25 -26.35 6.90
C PHE A 756 62.06 -26.12 5.96
N LEU A 757 60.87 -26.04 6.56
CA LEU A 757 59.61 -25.78 5.85
C LEU A 757 59.35 -24.27 5.80
N PHE A 758 59.06 -23.78 4.59
CA PHE A 758 58.81 -22.37 4.34
C PHE A 758 57.48 -22.17 3.62
N ARG A 759 56.83 -21.03 3.91
CA ARG A 759 55.72 -20.53 3.10
C ARG A 759 56.05 -19.20 2.44
N PRO A 760 55.72 -19.01 1.15
CA PRO A 760 55.89 -17.72 0.51
C PRO A 760 54.94 -16.70 1.15
N ARG A 761 55.48 -15.59 1.66
CA ARG A 761 54.69 -14.50 2.26
C ARG A 761 54.24 -13.47 1.22
N GLY A 762 54.93 -13.43 0.09
CA GLY A 762 54.71 -12.47 -0.99
C GLY A 762 55.85 -11.48 -1.11
N MET A 763 55.60 -10.45 -1.90
CA MET A 763 56.57 -9.40 -2.20
C MET A 763 56.59 -8.36 -1.07
N PHE A 764 57.77 -7.96 -0.63
CA PHE A 764 57.99 -6.93 0.38
C PHE A 764 59.09 -5.97 -0.08
N TYR A 765 59.01 -4.72 0.35
CA TYR A 765 59.93 -3.68 -0.08
C TYR A 765 61.09 -3.51 0.90
N LEU A 766 62.31 -3.72 0.40
CA LEU A 766 63.57 -3.36 1.06
C LEU A 766 64.03 -1.97 0.58
N PRO A 767 64.26 -1.00 1.48
CA PRO A 767 64.74 0.33 1.11
C PRO A 767 66.01 0.35 0.24
N SER A 768 66.90 -0.63 0.40
CA SER A 768 68.16 -0.75 -0.35
C SER A 768 68.06 -1.60 -1.62
N SER A 769 67.16 -2.60 -1.63
CA SER A 769 67.23 -3.73 -2.58
C SER A 769 65.94 -3.87 -3.42
N GLY A 770 64.98 -2.96 -3.22
CA GLY A 770 63.71 -2.96 -3.94
C GLY A 770 62.75 -4.04 -3.47
N THR A 771 61.86 -4.48 -4.35
CA THR A 771 60.82 -5.44 -4.00
C THR A 771 61.38 -6.87 -4.08
N THR A 772 61.55 -7.55 -2.94
CA THR A 772 62.02 -8.95 -2.83
C THR A 772 60.94 -9.86 -2.26
N ARG A 773 61.11 -11.17 -2.38
CA ARG A 773 60.23 -12.15 -1.74
C ARG A 773 60.65 -12.35 -0.29
N SER A 774 59.66 -12.54 0.59
CA SER A 774 59.91 -13.04 1.93
C SER A 774 59.17 -14.34 2.16
N PHE A 775 59.66 -15.12 3.11
CA PHE A 775 59.10 -16.42 3.45
C PHE A 775 58.85 -16.48 4.95
N VAL A 776 57.92 -17.32 5.39
CA VAL A 776 57.72 -17.65 6.79
C VAL A 776 58.34 -19.00 7.06
N LEU A 777 59.27 -19.07 8.01
CA LEU A 777 59.84 -20.33 8.50
C LEU A 777 58.84 -21.00 9.45
N ALA A 778 58.24 -22.10 8.99
CA ALA A 778 57.20 -22.82 9.73
C ALA A 778 57.79 -23.77 10.76
N GLY A 779 58.82 -24.55 10.40
CA GLY A 779 59.42 -25.54 11.28
C GLY A 779 60.52 -26.33 10.61
N ARG A 780 61.02 -27.35 11.31
CA ARG A 780 61.97 -28.33 10.78
C ARG A 780 61.26 -29.20 9.73
N ARG A 781 61.98 -29.61 8.70
CA ARG A 781 61.45 -30.50 7.67
C ARG A 781 61.35 -31.94 8.14
#